data_AF-A0A7Y3DYC3-F1
#
_entry.id   AF-A0A7Y3DYC3-F1
#
_cell.length_a   1.000
_cell.length_b   1.000
_cell.length_c   1.000
_cell.angle_alpha   90.00
_cell.angle_beta   90.00
_cell.angle_gamma   90.00
#
_symmetry.space_group_name_H-M   'P 1'
#
loop_
_entity.id
_entity.type
_entity.pdbx_description
1 polymer ?
#
loop_
_entity_poly.entity_id
_entity_poly.type
_entity_poly.pdbx_seq_one_letter_code
_entity_poly.pdbx_strand_id
1 'polypeptide(L)'
;MKKLLRLACFFTGLLILESAIAADSVPTDVQMPGTQPLEISTLESPNKCDNCHGGYNSAVEPSHNWLGSMMAQAGRDPIFWATLAIAEQDFDGSGDLCLRCHSTSGWLAGRSTPTDGSGLAAGDADGVECDYCHKLTNPDDSEHLGVMNAPFVANDANGGYYGSGMSSLWGGSDKLGPYVDADARHQFMQSAFHRKAEFCGSCHDVSNPVVGDLAPNFGQLDSPENVIASGNLGGNVAGKAAFNNPPHRYGVVERTFSEFKSGALSGTRVNDYGTLPDELRGGVLEDVYQASYNPAAQSADYEDGTPRYFTCQTCHLRAVTGTGANKRGVPVRSDLPLHDMTGGNYWMAHAIDYLDGQGKLRLGGGMPSAQVQAMYDGALRAQQQLQLAATLSVEGNEVKIVNHTGHKLITGYPEGRRMWLNIRWYDGAGTLLREDGAYGGLDVQIDGSTQTVRTILDLDGANTKIYEAHMGMTPEWAAKLLTLGYAPDLALSYDRFTGDVVHTLSDLANGSEPLETFHFALNNTVVSDNRIPPFGMDYNEARRRNASPVPPEQYEGVAGGLYEHYDEVALNPPPGSASATVDLLYQPTSWEYIQFLYLANDGGNAFLADEGANMLDAWLNAGLADGLAMAEPLVMASTTWGDPVAGCDLDPPTLLSADAVDKAVTLAWSGPAEGEILAYSLYYDQSDKTQPVTTTDCTAGPCTGYTDTGLTNGQTYCYVVAASDGSCESGYSNVLCATPQPPGQEVTASATILETGRWIRVGKGKNAEWVW
;
A
#
# COMPACT_ATOMS: atom_id res chain seq x y z
N MET A 1 -72.36 5.09 -19.68
CA MET A 1 -72.66 5.81 -18.42
C MET A 1 -72.13 4.99 -17.25
N LYS A 2 -71.14 5.53 -16.51
CA LYS A 2 -70.88 5.39 -15.04
C LYS A 2 -70.65 3.95 -14.48
N LYS A 3 -69.57 3.58 -13.75
CA LYS A 3 -68.61 4.23 -12.84
C LYS A 3 -67.45 3.21 -12.63
N LEU A 4 -66.16 3.53 -12.79
CA LEU A 4 -65.22 4.06 -11.78
C LEU A 4 -65.44 3.56 -10.34
N LEU A 5 -64.55 2.67 -9.88
CA LEU A 5 -64.23 2.50 -8.46
C LEU A 5 -62.74 2.80 -8.27
N ARG A 6 -62.47 3.91 -7.57
CA ARG A 6 -61.16 4.32 -7.09
C ARG A 6 -60.87 3.58 -5.79
N LEU A 7 -59.68 3.01 -5.64
CA LEU A 7 -59.12 2.73 -4.31
C LEU A 7 -57.96 3.71 -4.12
N ALA A 8 -58.14 4.62 -3.16
CA ALA A 8 -57.16 5.62 -2.77
C ALA A 8 -56.21 5.01 -1.75
N CYS A 9 -54.92 4.93 -2.06
CA CYS A 9 -53.87 4.84 -1.04
C CYS A 9 -53.64 6.25 -0.49
N PHE A 10 -53.82 6.38 0.82
CA PHE A 10 -53.49 7.58 1.57
C PHE A 10 -51.97 7.77 1.58
N PHE A 11 -51.50 8.82 0.91
CA PHE A 11 -50.23 9.46 1.24
C PHE A 11 -50.45 10.31 2.49
N THR A 12 -49.90 9.88 3.62
CA THR A 12 -49.59 10.78 4.74
C THR A 12 -48.09 10.85 4.85
N GLY A 13 -47.54 11.99 4.43
CA GLY A 13 -46.14 12.33 4.63
C GLY A 13 -45.85 12.33 6.13
N LEU A 14 -44.97 11.42 6.51
CA LEU A 14 -44.22 11.47 7.75
C LEU A 14 -42.77 11.65 7.32
N LEU A 15 -42.19 12.82 7.62
CA LEU A 15 -40.75 12.99 7.64
C LEU A 15 -40.23 12.05 8.74
N ILE A 16 -39.91 10.83 8.35
CA ILE A 16 -39.05 9.94 9.13
C ILE A 16 -37.65 10.43 8.79
N LEU A 17 -36.91 10.93 9.78
CA LEU A 17 -35.45 10.84 9.72
C LEU A 17 -35.17 9.33 9.71
N GLU A 18 -35.07 8.74 8.52
CA GLU A 18 -34.57 7.38 8.36
C GLU A 18 -33.09 7.45 8.65
N SER A 19 -32.70 7.15 9.89
CA SER A 19 -31.35 6.67 10.13
C SER A 19 -31.19 5.42 9.27
N ALA A 20 -30.28 5.45 8.30
CA ALA A 20 -29.96 4.28 7.51
C ALA A 20 -29.37 3.22 8.46
N ILE A 21 -30.13 2.16 8.69
CA ILE A 21 -29.67 0.98 9.42
C ILE A 21 -29.00 0.09 8.36
N ALA A 22 -27.75 -0.30 8.59
CA ALA A 22 -27.03 -1.20 7.69
C ALA A 22 -27.79 -2.50 7.44
N ALA A 23 -27.52 -3.13 6.29
CA ALA A 23 -28.18 -4.38 5.93
C ALA A 23 -27.96 -5.47 6.99
N ASP A 24 -29.07 -5.94 7.58
CA ASP A 24 -29.12 -7.14 8.42
C ASP A 24 -29.07 -8.44 7.60
N SER A 25 -29.10 -8.34 6.26
CA SER A 25 -28.97 -9.45 5.33
C SER A 25 -28.20 -9.03 4.09
N VAL A 26 -27.12 -9.75 3.76
CA VAL A 26 -26.28 -9.45 2.60
C VAL A 26 -27.09 -9.59 1.30
N PRO A 27 -27.20 -8.54 0.47
CA PRO A 27 -27.89 -8.61 -0.81
C PRO A 27 -27.27 -9.65 -1.74
N THR A 28 -28.10 -10.29 -2.55
CA THR A 28 -27.65 -11.27 -3.56
C THR A 28 -26.65 -10.68 -4.57
N ASP A 29 -26.68 -9.36 -4.75
CA ASP A 29 -25.80 -8.61 -5.65
C ASP A 29 -24.37 -8.44 -5.10
N VAL A 30 -24.19 -8.60 -3.79
CA VAL A 30 -22.89 -8.50 -3.10
C VAL A 30 -22.31 -9.87 -2.76
N GLN A 31 -23.17 -10.88 -2.58
CA GLN A 31 -22.75 -12.23 -2.23
C GLN A 31 -21.73 -12.81 -3.22
N MET A 32 -20.74 -13.55 -2.70
CA MET A 32 -19.63 -14.11 -3.46
C MET A 32 -19.46 -15.61 -3.20
N PRO A 33 -19.05 -16.42 -4.21
CA PRO A 33 -18.78 -17.84 -4.02
C PRO A 33 -17.53 -18.09 -3.16
N GLY A 34 -17.38 -19.33 -2.68
CA GLY A 34 -16.32 -19.77 -1.77
C GLY A 34 -16.91 -20.29 -0.45
N THR A 35 -16.06 -20.63 0.52
CA THR A 35 -16.49 -20.97 1.88
C THR A 35 -17.32 -19.84 2.47
N GLN A 36 -18.53 -20.14 2.94
CA GLN A 36 -19.44 -19.16 3.52
C GLN A 36 -19.32 -19.11 5.05
N PRO A 37 -19.84 -18.04 5.68
CA PRO A 37 -19.89 -17.95 7.14
C PRO A 37 -20.56 -19.18 7.77
N LEU A 38 -19.99 -19.63 8.90
CA LEU A 38 -20.46 -20.77 9.71
C LEU A 38 -20.34 -22.16 9.04
N GLU A 39 -19.73 -22.27 7.86
CA GLU A 39 -19.52 -23.56 7.18
C GLU A 39 -18.31 -24.34 7.70
N ILE A 40 -17.35 -23.63 8.29
CA ILE A 40 -16.20 -24.22 9.00
C ILE A 40 -16.22 -23.82 10.47
N SER A 41 -15.49 -24.58 11.30
CA SER A 41 -15.27 -24.19 12.68
C SER A 41 -14.57 -22.82 12.75
N THR A 42 -14.87 -22.04 13.79
CA THR A 42 -14.20 -20.76 14.06
C THR A 42 -12.68 -20.91 14.00
N LEU A 43 -12.03 -19.90 13.43
CA LEU A 43 -10.59 -19.83 13.34
C LEU A 43 -9.95 -19.72 14.74
N GLU A 44 -8.74 -20.25 14.86
CA GLU A 44 -7.95 -20.12 16.07
C GLU A 44 -7.28 -18.75 16.13
N SER A 45 -7.43 -18.06 17.27
CA SER A 45 -6.79 -16.76 17.50
C SER A 45 -5.27 -16.83 17.31
N PRO A 46 -4.65 -15.81 16.69
CA PRO A 46 -3.19 -15.70 16.52
C PRO A 46 -2.39 -15.92 17.81
N ASN A 47 -2.92 -15.47 18.96
CA ASN A 47 -2.31 -15.69 20.28
C ASN A 47 -1.97 -17.16 20.57
N LYS A 48 -2.73 -18.11 20.01
CA LYS A 48 -2.44 -19.54 20.16
C LYS A 48 -1.17 -19.93 19.42
N CYS A 49 -0.96 -19.37 18.22
CA CYS A 49 0.21 -19.55 17.38
C CYS A 49 1.45 -18.88 18.00
N ASP A 50 1.30 -17.66 18.52
CA ASP A 50 2.40 -16.82 19.03
C ASP A 50 3.18 -17.47 20.18
N ASN A 51 2.52 -18.31 20.98
CA ASN A 51 3.18 -19.12 22.03
C ASN A 51 4.35 -19.99 21.52
N CYS A 52 4.38 -20.28 20.22
CA CYS A 52 5.42 -21.07 19.57
C CYS A 52 6.11 -20.29 18.44
N HIS A 53 5.38 -19.44 17.73
CA HIS A 53 5.83 -18.75 16.51
C HIS A 53 6.24 -17.29 16.75
N GLY A 54 6.30 -16.84 18.01
CA GLY A 54 6.78 -15.51 18.40
C GLY A 54 7.62 -15.49 19.68
N GLY A 55 8.22 -14.32 19.95
CA GLY A 55 8.94 -13.99 21.18
C GLY A 55 10.33 -14.62 21.33
N TYR A 56 10.99 -15.03 20.24
CA TYR A 56 12.32 -15.64 20.23
C TYR A 56 13.34 -14.99 19.29
N ASN A 57 12.93 -14.42 18.15
CA ASN A 57 13.78 -13.66 17.24
C ASN A 57 12.95 -12.81 16.26
N SER A 58 12.73 -11.53 16.56
CA SER A 58 11.92 -10.62 15.74
C SER A 58 12.41 -10.47 14.29
N ALA A 59 13.69 -10.75 14.00
CA ALA A 59 14.22 -10.66 12.65
C ALA A 59 13.75 -11.77 11.71
N VAL A 60 13.27 -12.91 12.23
CA VAL A 60 12.89 -14.07 11.39
C VAL A 60 11.62 -14.78 11.84
N GLU A 61 11.14 -14.51 13.06
CA GLU A 61 9.96 -15.20 13.58
C GLU A 61 8.67 -14.74 12.88
N PRO A 62 7.70 -15.65 12.66
CA PRO A 62 6.46 -15.29 12.00
C PRO A 62 5.64 -14.20 12.71
N SER A 63 5.45 -14.30 14.03
CA SER A 63 4.47 -13.47 14.74
C SER A 63 4.80 -11.98 14.71
N HIS A 64 6.05 -11.58 15.01
CA HIS A 64 6.45 -10.17 14.98
C HIS A 64 6.32 -9.55 13.59
N ASN A 65 6.74 -10.28 12.56
CA ASN A 65 6.68 -9.78 11.18
C ASN A 65 5.23 -9.67 10.68
N TRP A 66 4.38 -10.66 10.97
CA TRP A 66 2.95 -10.61 10.64
C TRP A 66 2.25 -9.46 11.38
N LEU A 67 2.49 -9.30 12.70
CA LEU A 67 1.93 -8.20 13.49
C LEU A 67 2.27 -6.83 12.91
N GLY A 68 3.45 -6.69 12.31
CA GLY A 68 3.88 -5.46 11.64
C GLY A 68 3.28 -5.22 10.26
N SER A 69 2.66 -6.23 9.66
CA SER A 69 2.07 -6.12 8.33
C SER A 69 0.65 -5.53 8.38
N MET A 70 0.19 -4.97 7.26
CA MET A 70 -1.21 -4.55 7.13
C MET A 70 -2.20 -5.71 7.13
N MET A 71 -1.76 -6.97 6.99
CA MET A 71 -2.65 -8.13 7.15
C MET A 71 -3.15 -8.22 8.59
N ALA A 72 -2.28 -8.10 9.58
CA ALA A 72 -2.65 -8.11 11.00
C ALA A 72 -3.44 -6.88 11.45
N GLN A 73 -3.34 -5.79 10.68
CA GLN A 73 -3.99 -4.51 10.98
C GLN A 73 -5.18 -4.21 10.07
N ALA A 74 -5.58 -5.12 9.18
CA ALA A 74 -6.60 -4.87 8.17
C ALA A 74 -7.96 -4.46 8.76
N GLY A 75 -8.31 -5.00 9.93
CA GLY A 75 -9.54 -4.65 10.66
C GLY A 75 -9.42 -3.37 11.49
N ARG A 76 -8.22 -2.83 11.67
CA ARG A 76 -7.93 -1.58 12.41
C ARG A 76 -7.65 -0.40 11.48
N ASP A 77 -7.51 -0.63 10.18
CA ASP A 77 -7.13 0.39 9.22
C ASP A 77 -8.22 1.50 9.11
N PRO A 78 -7.94 2.75 9.51
CA PRO A 78 -8.91 3.84 9.43
C PRO A 78 -9.28 4.25 7.99
N ILE A 79 -8.41 4.04 6.99
CA ILE A 79 -8.80 4.26 5.58
C ILE A 79 -9.88 3.25 5.21
N PHE A 80 -9.71 1.99 5.62
CA PHE A 80 -10.73 0.96 5.39
C PHE A 80 -12.07 1.36 5.99
N TRP A 81 -12.12 1.82 7.25
CA TRP A 81 -13.37 2.20 7.90
C TRP A 81 -14.03 3.43 7.26
N ALA A 82 -13.25 4.44 6.88
CA ALA A 82 -13.77 5.61 6.17
C ALA A 82 -14.31 5.25 4.77
N THR A 83 -13.61 4.34 4.07
CA THR A 83 -14.06 3.84 2.75
C THR A 83 -15.32 2.98 2.89
N LEU A 84 -15.38 2.12 3.91
CA LEU A 84 -16.53 1.28 4.22
C LEU A 84 -17.78 2.12 4.51
N ALA A 85 -17.62 3.25 5.22
CA ALA A 85 -18.71 4.19 5.47
C ALA A 85 -19.39 4.62 4.17
N ILE A 86 -18.60 5.06 3.20
CA ILE A 86 -19.11 5.52 1.91
C ILE A 86 -19.60 4.34 1.06
N ALA A 87 -18.93 3.19 1.07
CA ALA A 87 -19.37 2.02 0.31
C ALA A 87 -20.74 1.48 0.79
N GLU A 88 -20.99 1.45 2.10
CA GLU A 88 -22.29 1.09 2.68
C GLU A 88 -23.37 2.14 2.37
N GLN A 89 -23.01 3.43 2.32
CA GLN A 89 -23.90 4.51 1.90
C GLN A 89 -24.26 4.41 0.40
N ASP A 90 -23.26 4.11 -0.42
CA ASP A 90 -23.36 4.00 -1.88
C ASP A 90 -24.19 2.78 -2.30
N PHE A 91 -24.00 1.64 -1.64
CA PHE A 91 -24.82 0.45 -1.88
C PHE A 91 -24.91 -0.36 -0.59
N ASP A 92 -26.09 -0.33 0.03
CA ASP A 92 -26.36 -1.04 1.28
C ASP A 92 -26.00 -2.52 1.16
N GLY A 93 -25.20 -3.02 2.10
CA GLY A 93 -24.70 -4.39 2.13
C GLY A 93 -23.33 -4.63 1.50
N SER A 94 -22.73 -3.64 0.82
CA SER A 94 -21.39 -3.74 0.20
C SER A 94 -20.29 -4.14 1.17
N GLY A 95 -20.44 -3.75 2.43
CA GLY A 95 -19.51 -3.95 3.51
C GLY A 95 -19.25 -5.41 3.84
N ASP A 96 -20.18 -6.33 3.53
CA ASP A 96 -19.91 -7.76 3.65
C ASP A 96 -18.68 -8.19 2.81
N LEU A 97 -18.57 -7.67 1.57
CA LEU A 97 -17.42 -7.93 0.70
C LEU A 97 -16.13 -7.37 1.29
N CYS A 98 -16.19 -6.18 1.89
CA CYS A 98 -15.04 -5.53 2.49
C CYS A 98 -14.55 -6.33 3.72
N LEU A 99 -15.48 -6.69 4.61
CA LEU A 99 -15.22 -7.46 5.83
C LEU A 99 -14.69 -8.86 5.56
N ARG A 100 -15.11 -9.47 4.46
CA ARG A 100 -14.60 -10.77 3.99
C ARG A 100 -13.08 -10.81 3.85
N CYS A 101 -12.47 -9.70 3.43
CA CYS A 101 -11.02 -9.57 3.27
C CYS A 101 -10.34 -8.92 4.48
N HIS A 102 -11.00 -7.95 5.12
CA HIS A 102 -10.39 -7.13 6.17
C HIS A 102 -10.59 -7.66 7.59
N SER A 103 -11.51 -8.60 7.81
CA SER A 103 -11.74 -9.25 9.11
C SER A 103 -12.19 -10.69 8.89
N THR A 104 -11.25 -11.54 8.45
CA THR A 104 -11.58 -12.87 7.90
C THR A 104 -12.21 -13.79 8.95
N SER A 105 -11.73 -13.74 10.19
CA SER A 105 -12.26 -14.50 11.33
C SER A 105 -13.66 -14.03 11.74
N GLY A 106 -13.87 -12.71 11.77
CA GLY A 106 -15.18 -12.11 12.04
C GLY A 106 -16.21 -12.50 10.98
N TRP A 107 -15.86 -12.36 9.71
CA TRP A 107 -16.71 -12.72 8.58
C TRP A 107 -17.07 -14.21 8.59
N LEU A 108 -16.08 -15.11 8.65
CA LEU A 108 -16.32 -16.57 8.68
C LEU A 108 -17.16 -17.01 9.88
N ALA A 109 -17.10 -16.28 10.99
CA ALA A 109 -17.91 -16.57 12.17
C ALA A 109 -19.31 -15.92 12.14
N GLY A 110 -19.72 -15.34 11.01
CA GLY A 110 -21.04 -14.75 10.79
C GLY A 110 -21.24 -13.39 11.46
N ARG A 111 -20.15 -12.65 11.73
CA ARG A 111 -20.18 -11.32 12.36
C ARG A 111 -20.03 -10.16 11.37
N SER A 112 -20.13 -10.44 10.06
CA SER A 112 -20.24 -9.43 9.02
C SER A 112 -21.65 -8.89 8.81
N THR A 113 -22.63 -9.37 9.56
CA THR A 113 -23.98 -8.81 9.62
C THR A 113 -24.23 -8.25 11.03
N PRO A 114 -24.57 -6.95 11.17
CA PRO A 114 -24.82 -5.97 10.10
C PRO A 114 -23.57 -5.63 9.26
N THR A 115 -23.76 -5.30 7.98
CA THR A 115 -22.69 -5.13 6.97
C THR A 115 -21.77 -3.95 7.19
N ASP A 116 -22.16 -3.04 8.08
CA ASP A 116 -21.31 -1.94 8.55
C ASP A 116 -20.20 -2.38 9.53
N GLY A 117 -20.14 -3.66 9.90
CA GLY A 117 -19.14 -4.21 10.80
C GLY A 117 -19.44 -4.00 12.28
N SER A 118 -20.59 -3.43 12.64
CA SER A 118 -21.01 -3.27 14.04
C SER A 118 -21.20 -4.59 14.79
N GLY A 119 -21.33 -5.71 14.06
CA GLY A 119 -21.39 -7.07 14.62
C GLY A 119 -20.04 -7.66 15.03
N LEU A 120 -18.91 -7.06 14.63
CA LEU A 120 -17.58 -7.56 14.94
C LEU A 120 -17.27 -7.48 16.44
N ALA A 121 -16.54 -8.48 16.93
CA ALA A 121 -16.04 -8.53 18.30
C ALA A 121 -14.61 -8.00 18.39
N ALA A 122 -14.14 -7.67 19.60
CA ALA A 122 -12.75 -7.25 19.82
C ALA A 122 -11.71 -8.28 19.35
N GLY A 123 -12.07 -9.57 19.31
CA GLY A 123 -11.22 -10.64 18.79
C GLY A 123 -11.09 -10.69 17.28
N ASP A 124 -11.86 -9.89 16.54
CA ASP A 124 -11.85 -9.83 15.06
C ASP A 124 -10.94 -8.74 14.50
N ALA A 125 -10.23 -8.07 15.41
CA ALA A 125 -9.39 -6.93 15.14
C ALA A 125 -8.11 -7.29 14.38
N ASP A 126 -7.68 -8.55 14.44
CA ASP A 126 -6.41 -9.06 13.88
C ASP A 126 -6.44 -9.28 12.37
N GLY A 127 -7.51 -8.83 11.70
CA GLY A 127 -7.61 -8.73 10.26
C GLY A 127 -7.53 -10.07 9.54
N VAL A 128 -6.43 -10.28 8.82
CA VAL A 128 -6.10 -11.53 8.12
C VAL A 128 -5.15 -12.36 8.99
N GLU A 129 -5.74 -13.33 9.69
CA GLU A 129 -5.07 -14.10 10.74
C GLU A 129 -4.30 -15.32 10.23
N CYS A 130 -3.36 -15.81 11.05
CA CYS A 130 -2.56 -17.00 10.80
C CYS A 130 -3.42 -18.21 10.39
N ASP A 131 -4.49 -18.51 11.13
CA ASP A 131 -5.30 -19.70 10.88
C ASP A 131 -6.14 -19.60 9.61
N TYR A 132 -6.50 -18.39 9.16
CA TYR A 132 -7.15 -18.20 7.87
C TYR A 132 -6.20 -18.61 6.74
N CYS A 133 -5.03 -18.00 6.70
CA CYS A 133 -4.00 -18.25 5.69
C CYS A 133 -3.59 -19.73 5.68
N HIS A 134 -3.32 -20.31 6.86
CA HIS A 134 -2.93 -21.70 7.00
C HIS A 134 -4.09 -22.70 6.91
N LYS A 135 -5.30 -22.26 6.55
CA LYS A 135 -6.41 -23.14 6.16
C LYS A 135 -6.86 -22.95 4.72
N LEU A 136 -6.31 -21.98 3.99
CA LEU A 136 -6.63 -21.81 2.58
C LEU A 136 -6.20 -23.05 1.77
N THR A 137 -7.14 -23.57 0.99
CA THR A 137 -6.90 -24.55 -0.05
C THR A 137 -7.04 -23.89 -1.41
N ASN A 138 -6.51 -24.53 -2.45
CA ASN A 138 -6.65 -24.02 -3.81
C ASN A 138 -8.12 -24.14 -4.25
N PRO A 139 -8.82 -23.05 -4.61
CA PRO A 139 -10.21 -23.10 -5.06
C PRO A 139 -10.45 -24.02 -6.26
N ASP A 140 -9.43 -24.35 -7.06
CA ASP A 140 -9.54 -25.28 -8.20
C ASP A 140 -9.64 -26.78 -7.80
N ASP A 141 -9.63 -27.09 -6.50
CA ASP A 141 -9.67 -28.44 -5.94
C ASP A 141 -8.50 -29.36 -6.39
N SER A 142 -7.37 -28.80 -6.83
CA SER A 142 -6.23 -29.57 -7.37
C SER A 142 -5.36 -30.27 -6.33
N GLU A 143 -5.47 -29.92 -5.05
CA GLU A 143 -4.64 -30.47 -3.97
C GLU A 143 -5.48 -30.92 -2.77
N HIS A 144 -5.82 -29.98 -1.88
CA HIS A 144 -6.66 -30.21 -0.72
C HIS A 144 -8.05 -29.66 -0.97
N LEU A 145 -9.08 -30.44 -0.63
CA LEU A 145 -10.47 -30.04 -0.78
C LEU A 145 -10.88 -29.15 0.39
N GLY A 146 -11.24 -27.90 0.11
CA GLY A 146 -11.86 -27.02 1.09
C GLY A 146 -13.38 -27.12 1.05
N VAL A 147 -14.04 -26.36 1.93
CA VAL A 147 -15.50 -26.32 2.02
C VAL A 147 -16.04 -25.23 1.09
N MET A 148 -16.83 -25.61 0.09
CA MET A 148 -17.56 -24.69 -0.79
C MET A 148 -18.93 -25.29 -1.11
N ASN A 149 -19.96 -24.97 -0.34
CA ASN A 149 -21.28 -25.58 -0.53
C ASN A 149 -22.06 -24.86 -1.63
N ALA A 150 -22.73 -25.64 -2.50
CA ALA A 150 -23.59 -25.07 -3.53
C ALA A 150 -24.70 -24.17 -2.93
N PRO A 151 -24.99 -23.00 -3.52
CA PRO A 151 -24.49 -22.51 -4.82
C PRO A 151 -23.14 -21.76 -4.80
N PHE A 152 -22.46 -21.67 -3.65
CA PHE A 152 -21.24 -20.87 -3.45
C PHE A 152 -19.95 -21.62 -3.81
N VAL A 153 -19.85 -22.07 -5.06
CA VAL A 153 -18.65 -22.77 -5.56
C VAL A 153 -17.76 -21.80 -6.32
N ALA A 154 -16.52 -21.60 -5.87
CA ALA A 154 -15.55 -20.67 -6.46
C ALA A 154 -14.65 -21.35 -7.51
N ASN A 155 -15.22 -22.22 -8.34
CA ASN A 155 -14.52 -22.86 -9.45
C ASN A 155 -15.49 -23.31 -10.54
N ASP A 156 -14.93 -23.58 -11.70
CA ASP A 156 -15.62 -24.28 -12.79
C ASP A 156 -14.68 -25.28 -13.50
N ALA A 157 -15.14 -25.84 -14.62
CA ALA A 157 -14.37 -26.81 -15.40
C ALA A 157 -13.02 -26.28 -15.93
N ASN A 158 -12.80 -24.96 -15.92
CA ASN A 158 -11.60 -24.28 -16.39
C ASN A 158 -10.65 -23.86 -15.25
N GLY A 159 -11.04 -24.04 -13.98
CA GLY A 159 -10.19 -23.78 -12.82
C GLY A 159 -10.87 -22.98 -11.71
N GLY A 160 -10.08 -22.58 -10.72
CA GLY A 160 -10.52 -21.81 -9.55
C GLY A 160 -10.75 -20.33 -9.88
N TYR A 161 -11.63 -19.72 -9.10
CA TYR A 161 -11.90 -18.30 -9.12
C TYR A 161 -11.02 -17.64 -8.06
N TYR A 162 -9.98 -16.93 -8.52
CA TYR A 162 -9.02 -16.24 -7.65
C TYR A 162 -9.35 -14.75 -7.65
N GLY A 163 -9.77 -14.23 -6.50
CA GLY A 163 -10.02 -12.81 -6.31
C GLY A 163 -11.21 -12.54 -5.42
N SER A 164 -11.35 -11.29 -4.97
CA SER A 164 -12.53 -10.79 -4.26
C SER A 164 -12.93 -11.64 -3.04
N GLY A 165 -11.92 -12.18 -2.36
CA GLY A 165 -12.05 -13.02 -1.18
C GLY A 165 -12.63 -14.41 -1.45
N MET A 166 -12.80 -14.84 -2.72
CA MET A 166 -13.42 -16.13 -3.12
C MET A 166 -12.58 -17.35 -2.68
N SER A 167 -12.50 -17.55 -1.38
CA SER A 167 -11.61 -18.51 -0.74
C SER A 167 -12.26 -19.87 -0.54
N SER A 168 -11.42 -20.90 -0.56
CA SER A 168 -11.76 -22.28 -0.20
C SER A 168 -10.98 -22.65 1.04
N LEU A 169 -11.67 -23.04 2.12
CA LEU A 169 -11.05 -23.25 3.43
C LEU A 169 -11.12 -24.73 3.85
N TRP A 170 -10.01 -25.24 4.37
CA TRP A 170 -9.92 -26.54 5.01
C TRP A 170 -10.77 -26.58 6.28
N GLY A 171 -11.71 -27.53 6.36
CA GLY A 171 -12.59 -27.70 7.52
C GLY A 171 -11.95 -28.43 8.71
N GLY A 172 -10.73 -28.96 8.56
CA GLY A 172 -10.02 -29.70 9.61
C GLY A 172 -9.18 -28.83 10.54
N SER A 173 -8.47 -29.48 11.46
CA SER A 173 -7.60 -28.79 12.45
C SER A 173 -6.16 -28.58 11.98
N ASP A 174 -5.74 -29.27 10.93
CA ASP A 174 -4.40 -29.20 10.35
C ASP A 174 -4.08 -27.80 9.86
N LYS A 175 -2.84 -27.36 10.09
CA LYS A 175 -2.30 -26.15 9.46
C LYS A 175 -1.59 -26.52 8.16
N LEU A 176 -1.99 -25.90 7.06
CA LEU A 176 -1.41 -26.11 5.75
C LEU A 176 -0.16 -25.24 5.59
N GLY A 177 0.89 -25.77 4.98
CA GLY A 177 2.12 -25.00 4.74
C GLY A 177 3.06 -25.70 3.77
N PRO A 178 4.13 -25.03 3.29
CA PRO A 178 4.91 -25.51 2.16
C PRO A 178 5.80 -26.74 2.46
N TYR A 179 6.09 -27.02 3.73
CA TYR A 179 7.08 -28.02 4.14
C TYR A 179 6.45 -29.38 4.43
N VAL A 180 7.06 -30.44 3.87
CA VAL A 180 6.68 -31.84 4.10
C VAL A 180 7.24 -32.42 5.40
N ASP A 181 8.35 -31.86 5.88
CA ASP A 181 9.20 -32.41 6.94
C ASP A 181 9.12 -31.59 8.24
N ALA A 182 8.03 -30.86 8.48
CA ALA A 182 7.88 -30.07 9.69
C ALA A 182 7.76 -30.95 10.95
N ASP A 183 8.58 -30.70 11.98
CA ASP A 183 8.40 -31.27 13.34
C ASP A 183 7.46 -30.38 14.17
N ALA A 184 6.19 -30.32 13.76
CA ALA A 184 5.18 -29.47 14.39
C ALA A 184 4.64 -30.05 15.70
N ARG A 185 4.21 -29.17 16.62
CA ARG A 185 3.52 -29.54 17.88
C ARG A 185 1.99 -29.48 17.77
N HIS A 186 1.49 -29.39 16.54
CA HIS A 186 0.08 -29.47 16.15
C HIS A 186 -0.02 -30.29 14.85
N GLN A 187 -1.24 -30.65 14.45
CA GLN A 187 -1.48 -31.30 13.15
C GLN A 187 -1.09 -30.35 12.01
N PHE A 188 -0.45 -30.86 10.96
CA PHE A 188 -0.06 -30.07 9.80
C PHE A 188 -0.18 -30.91 8.53
N MET A 189 -0.32 -30.22 7.40
CA MET A 189 -0.37 -30.84 6.08
C MET A 189 0.48 -30.03 5.10
N GLN A 190 1.29 -30.70 4.29
CA GLN A 190 2.01 -30.01 3.24
C GLN A 190 1.02 -29.47 2.20
N SER A 191 1.21 -28.24 1.74
CA SER A 191 0.45 -27.65 0.63
C SER A 191 1.37 -26.91 -0.33
N ALA A 192 1.36 -27.35 -1.59
CA ALA A 192 2.03 -26.66 -2.70
C ALA A 192 1.35 -25.33 -3.04
N PHE A 193 0.05 -25.18 -2.77
CA PHE A 193 -0.67 -23.92 -2.96
C PHE A 193 -0.02 -22.75 -2.24
N HIS A 194 0.56 -22.98 -1.06
CA HIS A 194 1.25 -21.96 -0.26
C HIS A 194 2.55 -21.43 -0.91
N ARG A 195 3.02 -22.02 -2.01
CA ARG A 195 4.13 -21.51 -2.85
C ARG A 195 3.67 -20.85 -4.16
N LYS A 196 2.37 -20.83 -4.44
CA LYS A 196 1.80 -20.36 -5.71
C LYS A 196 1.19 -18.97 -5.60
N ALA A 197 1.38 -18.11 -6.59
CA ALA A 197 0.82 -16.75 -6.59
C ALA A 197 -0.72 -16.73 -6.44
N GLU A 198 -1.40 -17.78 -6.90
CA GLU A 198 -2.84 -18.01 -6.74
C GLU A 198 -3.30 -17.97 -5.28
N PHE A 199 -2.43 -18.28 -4.32
CA PHE A 199 -2.71 -18.13 -2.88
C PHE A 199 -3.07 -16.67 -2.54
N CYS A 200 -2.19 -15.73 -2.90
CA CYS A 200 -2.40 -14.30 -2.71
C CYS A 200 -3.52 -13.77 -3.63
N GLY A 201 -3.65 -14.36 -4.82
CA GLY A 201 -4.70 -14.04 -5.79
C GLY A 201 -6.12 -14.22 -5.25
N SER A 202 -6.33 -15.01 -4.19
CA SER A 202 -7.64 -15.15 -3.53
C SER A 202 -8.22 -13.82 -3.03
N CYS A 203 -7.36 -12.85 -2.68
CA CYS A 203 -7.77 -11.51 -2.21
C CYS A 203 -7.31 -10.39 -3.15
N HIS A 204 -6.09 -10.47 -3.70
CA HIS A 204 -5.44 -9.39 -4.46
C HIS A 204 -5.85 -9.32 -5.95
N ASP A 205 -7.13 -9.57 -6.23
CA ASP A 205 -7.80 -9.36 -7.53
C ASP A 205 -9.25 -8.97 -7.23
N VAL A 206 -9.47 -7.72 -6.83
CA VAL A 206 -10.75 -7.25 -6.31
C VAL A 206 -11.66 -6.83 -7.44
N SER A 207 -12.87 -7.38 -7.46
CA SER A 207 -13.88 -7.08 -8.45
C SER A 207 -15.18 -6.74 -7.77
N ASN A 208 -15.80 -5.65 -8.22
CA ASN A 208 -17.06 -5.16 -7.67
C ASN A 208 -18.22 -5.98 -8.28
N PRO A 209 -18.93 -6.81 -7.47
CA PRO A 209 -19.98 -7.68 -7.98
C PRO A 209 -21.27 -6.92 -8.36
N VAL A 210 -21.49 -5.75 -7.75
CA VAL A 210 -22.67 -4.91 -8.01
C VAL A 210 -22.57 -4.32 -9.41
N VAL A 211 -21.48 -3.58 -9.70
CA VAL A 211 -21.27 -3.02 -11.05
C VAL A 211 -21.02 -4.13 -12.08
N GLY A 212 -20.40 -5.23 -11.65
CA GLY A 212 -20.17 -6.42 -12.47
C GLY A 212 -21.43 -7.10 -12.97
N ASP A 213 -22.55 -6.98 -12.25
CA ASP A 213 -23.85 -7.52 -12.69
C ASP A 213 -24.75 -6.44 -13.30
N LEU A 214 -24.74 -5.23 -12.75
CA LEU A 214 -25.76 -4.21 -13.03
C LEU A 214 -25.31 -3.10 -13.98
N ALA A 215 -24.03 -2.73 -14.02
CA ALA A 215 -23.60 -1.59 -14.81
C ALA A 215 -23.57 -1.93 -16.32
N PRO A 216 -23.74 -0.94 -17.21
CA PRO A 216 -23.38 -1.10 -18.62
C PRO A 216 -21.95 -1.64 -18.76
N ASN A 217 -21.74 -2.55 -19.72
CA ASN A 217 -20.46 -3.24 -19.93
C ASN A 217 -19.93 -4.03 -18.71
N PHE A 218 -20.74 -4.25 -17.66
CA PHE A 218 -20.37 -5.07 -16.50
C PHE A 218 -19.09 -4.61 -15.79
N GLY A 219 -18.79 -3.31 -15.87
CA GLY A 219 -17.55 -2.74 -15.32
C GLY A 219 -16.27 -3.28 -15.96
N GLN A 220 -16.34 -3.81 -17.18
CA GLN A 220 -15.18 -4.22 -17.96
C GLN A 220 -14.46 -3.00 -18.55
N LEU A 221 -13.15 -3.16 -18.76
CA LEU A 221 -12.37 -2.35 -19.68
C LEU A 221 -12.66 -2.80 -21.13
N ASP A 222 -11.66 -2.72 -22.01
CA ASP A 222 -11.71 -3.26 -23.36
C ASP A 222 -11.32 -4.76 -23.40
N SER A 223 -12.08 -5.59 -22.67
CA SER A 223 -11.88 -7.05 -22.67
C SER A 223 -12.65 -7.74 -23.80
N PRO A 224 -12.05 -8.73 -24.49
CA PRO A 224 -12.74 -9.54 -25.50
C PRO A 224 -13.65 -10.62 -24.89
N GLU A 225 -13.61 -10.83 -23.57
CA GLU A 225 -14.36 -11.91 -22.92
C GLU A 225 -15.76 -11.46 -22.51
N ASN A 226 -16.76 -12.29 -22.86
CA ASN A 226 -18.15 -12.04 -22.44
C ASN A 226 -18.32 -12.31 -20.95
N VAL A 227 -19.13 -11.48 -20.28
CA VAL A 227 -19.60 -11.69 -18.91
C VAL A 227 -20.98 -12.36 -18.93
N ILE A 228 -21.12 -13.42 -18.15
CA ILE A 228 -22.42 -14.04 -17.88
C ILE A 228 -23.00 -13.40 -16.62
N ALA A 229 -24.02 -12.56 -16.77
CA ALA A 229 -24.64 -11.81 -15.67
C ALA A 229 -26.16 -11.75 -15.82
N SER A 230 -26.87 -11.52 -14.72
CA SER A 230 -28.33 -11.45 -14.71
C SER A 230 -28.86 -10.07 -15.09
N GLY A 231 -28.13 -9.01 -14.71
CA GLY A 231 -28.57 -7.63 -14.84
C GLY A 231 -29.75 -7.24 -13.95
N ASN A 232 -30.17 -8.13 -13.04
CA ASN A 232 -31.40 -7.98 -12.25
C ASN A 232 -31.06 -7.76 -10.78
N LEU A 233 -31.27 -6.54 -10.28
CA LEU A 233 -31.14 -6.20 -8.86
C LEU A 233 -31.99 -7.15 -7.99
N GLY A 234 -31.40 -7.75 -6.95
CA GLY A 234 -32.08 -8.72 -6.07
C GLY A 234 -32.37 -10.08 -6.71
N GLY A 235 -31.81 -10.37 -7.89
CA GLY A 235 -31.94 -11.65 -8.59
C GLY A 235 -31.22 -12.81 -7.89
N ASN A 236 -31.51 -14.05 -8.29
CA ASN A 236 -30.87 -15.23 -7.72
C ASN A 236 -29.33 -15.21 -7.94
N VAL A 237 -28.57 -15.53 -6.89
CA VAL A 237 -27.09 -15.61 -6.92
C VAL A 237 -26.53 -16.45 -8.07
N ALA A 238 -27.19 -17.55 -8.44
CA ALA A 238 -26.74 -18.42 -9.53
C ALA A 238 -26.73 -17.71 -10.91
N GLY A 239 -27.46 -16.59 -11.06
CA GLY A 239 -27.43 -15.78 -12.27
C GLY A 239 -26.43 -14.62 -12.22
N LYS A 240 -25.81 -14.35 -11.07
CA LYS A 240 -24.93 -13.18 -10.87
C LYS A 240 -23.58 -13.36 -11.53
N ALA A 241 -22.97 -12.24 -11.93
CA ALA A 241 -21.64 -12.21 -12.53
C ALA A 241 -20.60 -12.97 -11.69
N ALA A 242 -20.59 -12.76 -10.37
CA ALA A 242 -19.64 -13.39 -9.46
C ALA A 242 -19.68 -14.92 -9.41
N PHE A 243 -20.80 -15.54 -9.79
CA PHE A 243 -20.99 -17.00 -9.74
C PHE A 243 -20.77 -17.69 -11.09
N ASN A 244 -20.58 -16.92 -12.16
CA ASN A 244 -20.49 -17.45 -13.52
C ASN A 244 -19.21 -17.02 -14.26
N ASN A 245 -18.34 -16.26 -13.61
CA ASN A 245 -17.14 -15.70 -14.22
C ASN A 245 -15.98 -15.67 -13.21
N PRO A 246 -14.74 -15.93 -13.64
CA PRO A 246 -13.56 -15.58 -12.87
C PRO A 246 -13.55 -14.08 -12.50
N PRO A 247 -13.04 -13.69 -11.30
CA PRO A 247 -13.13 -12.31 -10.80
C PRO A 247 -12.61 -11.25 -11.78
N HIS A 248 -11.45 -11.47 -12.39
CA HIS A 248 -10.83 -10.53 -13.35
C HIS A 248 -11.73 -10.12 -14.52
N ARG A 249 -12.81 -10.85 -14.83
CA ARG A 249 -13.67 -10.59 -15.99
C ARG A 249 -14.63 -9.43 -15.85
N TYR A 250 -14.97 -8.99 -14.63
CA TYR A 250 -16.02 -7.99 -14.41
C TYR A 250 -15.60 -6.99 -13.32
N GLY A 251 -16.30 -5.85 -13.28
CA GLY A 251 -16.24 -4.86 -12.20
C GLY A 251 -14.82 -4.54 -11.71
N VAL A 252 -14.00 -3.88 -12.53
CA VAL A 252 -12.62 -3.56 -12.16
C VAL A 252 -12.57 -2.67 -10.93
N VAL A 253 -11.77 -3.08 -9.94
CA VAL A 253 -11.42 -2.28 -8.77
C VAL A 253 -9.89 -2.32 -8.60
N GLU A 254 -9.36 -3.52 -8.39
CA GLU A 254 -7.95 -3.76 -8.16
C GLU A 254 -7.53 -5.01 -8.93
N ARG A 255 -6.34 -4.98 -9.53
CA ARG A 255 -5.90 -5.98 -10.51
C ARG A 255 -4.47 -6.47 -10.29
N THR A 256 -3.90 -6.35 -9.09
CA THR A 256 -2.51 -6.74 -8.79
C THR A 256 -2.20 -8.15 -9.27
N PHE A 257 -3.05 -9.13 -8.92
CA PHE A 257 -2.86 -10.51 -9.35
C PHE A 257 -3.00 -10.65 -10.87
N SER A 258 -3.92 -9.92 -11.49
CA SER A 258 -4.12 -9.92 -12.93
C SER A 258 -2.99 -9.26 -13.72
N GLU A 259 -2.46 -8.14 -13.24
CA GLU A 259 -1.23 -7.49 -13.72
C GLU A 259 -0.07 -8.49 -13.64
N PHE A 260 0.08 -9.17 -12.49
CA PHE A 260 1.14 -10.14 -12.27
C PHE A 260 1.06 -11.37 -13.19
N LYS A 261 -0.14 -11.93 -13.36
CA LYS A 261 -0.35 -13.08 -14.25
C LYS A 261 -0.25 -12.73 -15.73
N SER A 262 -0.32 -11.44 -16.08
CA SER A 262 -0.08 -10.96 -17.44
C SER A 262 1.41 -10.81 -17.74
N GLY A 263 2.28 -10.73 -16.71
CA GLY A 263 3.74 -10.59 -16.83
C GLY A 263 4.52 -11.91 -16.90
N ALA A 264 5.76 -11.82 -17.36
CA ALA A 264 6.67 -12.96 -17.52
C ALA A 264 7.37 -13.40 -16.23
N LEU A 265 7.46 -12.52 -15.22
CA LEU A 265 8.13 -12.83 -13.94
C LEU A 265 7.49 -14.02 -13.23
N SER A 266 6.16 -14.15 -13.29
CA SER A 266 5.42 -15.26 -12.68
C SER A 266 5.86 -16.65 -13.16
N GLY A 267 6.39 -16.74 -14.38
CA GLY A 267 6.92 -17.98 -14.98
C GLY A 267 8.45 -18.06 -15.01
N THR A 268 9.16 -17.06 -14.48
CA THR A 268 10.63 -16.98 -14.50
C THR A 268 11.21 -17.59 -13.24
N ARG A 269 12.19 -18.50 -13.37
CA ARG A 269 12.86 -19.11 -12.21
C ARG A 269 13.80 -18.10 -11.56
N VAL A 270 13.90 -18.15 -10.24
CA VAL A 270 14.88 -17.31 -9.50
C VAL A 270 16.31 -17.63 -9.93
N ASN A 271 16.61 -18.91 -10.21
CA ASN A 271 17.90 -19.33 -10.77
C ASN A 271 18.25 -18.70 -12.12
N ASP A 272 17.25 -18.24 -12.88
CA ASP A 272 17.44 -17.63 -14.19
C ASP A 272 17.64 -16.10 -14.09
N TYR A 273 17.76 -15.53 -12.87
CA TYR A 273 18.01 -14.10 -12.63
C TYR A 273 19.15 -13.54 -13.49
N GLY A 274 20.27 -14.26 -13.61
CA GLY A 274 21.41 -13.84 -14.43
C GLY A 274 21.13 -13.74 -15.93
N THR A 275 19.99 -14.25 -16.40
CA THR A 275 19.54 -14.19 -17.80
C THR A 275 18.56 -13.04 -18.08
N LEU A 276 18.09 -12.35 -17.04
CA LEU A 276 17.23 -11.18 -17.19
C LEU A 276 17.98 -10.04 -17.91
N PRO A 277 17.23 -9.15 -18.60
CA PRO A 277 17.77 -7.91 -19.14
C PRO A 277 18.61 -7.15 -18.10
N ASP A 278 19.68 -6.51 -18.55
CA ASP A 278 20.65 -5.84 -17.67
C ASP A 278 20.00 -4.84 -16.71
N GLU A 279 18.98 -4.12 -17.18
CA GLU A 279 18.23 -3.13 -16.40
C GLU A 279 17.31 -3.72 -15.31
N LEU A 280 16.97 -5.02 -15.40
CA LEU A 280 16.20 -5.77 -14.40
C LEU A 280 17.09 -6.53 -13.42
N ARG A 281 18.41 -6.53 -13.61
CA ARG A 281 19.37 -7.14 -12.68
C ARG A 281 19.73 -6.17 -11.56
N GLY A 282 18.72 -5.85 -10.75
CA GLY A 282 18.79 -4.97 -9.58
C GLY A 282 17.49 -5.02 -8.78
N GLY A 283 17.28 -4.02 -7.91
CA GLY A 283 16.02 -3.85 -7.17
C GLY A 283 15.60 -5.10 -6.38
N VAL A 284 14.28 -5.32 -6.30
CA VAL A 284 13.70 -6.45 -5.55
C VAL A 284 14.09 -7.81 -6.15
N LEU A 285 14.31 -7.90 -7.46
CA LEU A 285 14.65 -9.16 -8.13
C LEU A 285 16.03 -9.66 -7.73
N GLU A 286 17.00 -8.76 -7.59
CA GLU A 286 18.32 -9.07 -7.05
C GLU A 286 18.25 -9.52 -5.59
N ASP A 287 17.57 -8.75 -4.76
CA ASP A 287 17.41 -9.03 -3.33
C ASP A 287 16.79 -10.42 -3.09
N VAL A 288 15.77 -10.77 -3.88
CA VAL A 288 15.15 -12.10 -3.85
C VAL A 288 16.11 -13.20 -4.26
N TYR A 289 16.89 -13.00 -5.32
CA TYR A 289 17.87 -13.96 -5.78
C TYR A 289 18.94 -14.20 -4.70
N GLN A 290 19.50 -13.13 -4.13
CA GLN A 290 20.53 -13.23 -3.09
C GLN A 290 19.99 -13.89 -1.81
N ALA A 291 18.78 -13.52 -1.38
CA ALA A 291 18.15 -14.10 -0.20
C ALA A 291 17.84 -15.60 -0.38
N SER A 292 17.56 -16.03 -1.60
CA SER A 292 17.22 -17.43 -1.90
C SER A 292 18.44 -18.29 -2.23
N TYR A 293 19.56 -17.69 -2.65
CA TYR A 293 20.72 -18.43 -3.15
C TYR A 293 21.45 -19.17 -2.02
N ASN A 294 21.50 -20.50 -2.12
CA ASN A 294 22.26 -21.35 -1.22
C ASN A 294 23.61 -21.71 -1.85
N PRO A 295 24.75 -21.21 -1.30
CA PRO A 295 26.07 -21.50 -1.85
C PRO A 295 26.47 -22.98 -1.82
N ALA A 296 25.96 -23.75 -0.85
CA ALA A 296 26.25 -25.18 -0.73
C ALA A 296 25.54 -25.99 -1.83
N ALA A 297 24.33 -25.58 -2.21
CA ALA A 297 23.56 -26.18 -3.28
C ALA A 297 23.87 -25.59 -4.67
N GLN A 298 24.52 -24.42 -4.72
CA GLN A 298 24.69 -23.59 -5.92
C GLN A 298 23.36 -23.35 -6.65
N SER A 299 22.30 -23.07 -5.88
CA SER A 299 20.95 -22.93 -6.39
C SER A 299 20.13 -21.99 -5.50
N ALA A 300 19.19 -21.26 -6.10
CA ALA A 300 18.16 -20.45 -5.45
C ALA A 300 16.79 -21.15 -5.38
N ASP A 301 16.73 -22.45 -5.69
CA ASP A 301 15.53 -23.27 -5.51
C ASP A 301 15.20 -23.45 -4.00
N TYR A 302 14.02 -24.00 -3.70
CA TYR A 302 13.68 -24.36 -2.32
C TYR A 302 14.63 -25.44 -1.77
N GLU A 303 14.78 -25.50 -0.44
CA GLU A 303 15.72 -26.43 0.22
C GLU A 303 15.39 -27.90 -0.08
N ASP A 304 14.12 -28.20 -0.36
CA ASP A 304 13.64 -29.53 -0.78
C ASP A 304 13.90 -29.85 -2.27
N GLY A 305 14.53 -28.95 -3.01
CA GLY A 305 14.85 -29.08 -4.44
C GLY A 305 13.72 -28.68 -5.39
N THR A 306 12.58 -28.21 -4.88
CA THR A 306 11.49 -27.70 -5.72
C THR A 306 11.93 -26.41 -6.44
N PRO A 307 11.67 -26.26 -7.75
CA PRO A 307 11.96 -25.03 -8.46
C PRO A 307 11.30 -23.80 -7.81
N ARG A 308 12.08 -22.72 -7.60
CA ARG A 308 11.57 -21.43 -7.14
C ARG A 308 11.36 -20.48 -8.31
N TYR A 309 10.17 -19.87 -8.37
CA TYR A 309 9.80 -18.84 -9.35
C TYR A 309 9.59 -17.49 -8.65
N PHE A 310 9.72 -16.38 -9.37
CA PHE A 310 9.38 -15.05 -8.85
C PHE A 310 7.86 -14.91 -8.64
N THR A 311 7.37 -15.48 -7.55
CA THR A 311 5.97 -15.44 -7.09
C THR A 311 5.76 -14.32 -6.07
N CYS A 312 4.49 -14.00 -5.78
CA CYS A 312 4.13 -13.08 -4.69
C CYS A 312 4.86 -13.43 -3.39
N GLN A 313 4.85 -14.71 -3.01
CA GLN A 313 5.54 -15.18 -1.80
C GLN A 313 7.05 -15.02 -1.87
N THR A 314 7.63 -15.20 -3.04
CA THR A 314 9.09 -15.12 -3.18
C THR A 314 9.59 -13.69 -2.99
N CYS A 315 8.79 -12.68 -3.38
CA CYS A 315 9.11 -11.26 -3.19
C CYS A 315 8.65 -10.70 -1.83
N HIS A 316 7.46 -11.07 -1.34
CA HIS A 316 6.87 -10.49 -0.11
C HIS A 316 7.00 -11.37 1.14
N LEU A 317 7.39 -12.64 0.95
CA LEU A 317 7.78 -13.55 2.03
C LEU A 317 9.18 -14.10 1.77
N ARG A 318 10.13 -13.18 1.57
CA ARG A 318 11.52 -13.47 1.18
C ARG A 318 12.13 -14.55 2.08
N ALA A 319 12.96 -15.39 1.47
CA ALA A 319 13.66 -16.45 2.18
C ALA A 319 14.60 -15.85 3.23
N VAL A 320 14.52 -16.36 4.46
CA VAL A 320 15.47 -16.07 5.54
C VAL A 320 15.98 -17.36 6.17
N THR A 321 17.15 -17.29 6.78
CA THR A 321 17.68 -18.42 7.56
C THR A 321 17.23 -18.33 9.01
N GLY A 322 16.48 -19.32 9.49
CA GLY A 322 15.95 -19.31 10.85
C GLY A 322 15.15 -20.54 11.22
N THR A 323 14.64 -20.57 12.44
CA THR A 323 13.65 -21.57 12.88
C THR A 323 12.25 -20.98 12.79
N GLY A 324 11.27 -21.78 12.40
CA GLY A 324 9.87 -21.33 12.33
C GLY A 324 9.14 -21.29 13.67
N ALA A 325 9.71 -21.84 14.75
CA ALA A 325 9.14 -21.84 16.08
C ALA A 325 10.19 -22.05 17.19
N ASN A 326 9.85 -21.66 18.42
CA ASN A 326 10.71 -21.73 19.61
C ASN A 326 10.67 -23.08 20.36
N LYS A 327 10.32 -24.18 19.68
CA LYS A 327 10.21 -25.51 20.30
C LYS A 327 11.43 -26.39 20.00
N ARG A 328 11.78 -27.24 20.96
CA ARG A 328 12.85 -28.23 20.79
C ARG A 328 12.54 -29.13 19.59
N GLY A 329 13.52 -29.33 18.71
CA GLY A 329 13.39 -30.22 17.53
C GLY A 329 13.00 -29.50 16.24
N VAL A 330 12.57 -28.23 16.31
CA VAL A 330 12.27 -27.42 15.12
C VAL A 330 13.56 -27.22 14.31
N PRO A 331 13.58 -27.55 13.00
CA PRO A 331 14.75 -27.40 12.17
C PRO A 331 15.05 -25.92 11.89
N VAL A 332 16.34 -25.60 11.74
CA VAL A 332 16.78 -24.37 11.09
C VAL A 332 16.64 -24.59 9.58
N ARG A 333 16.00 -23.65 8.89
CA ARG A 333 15.82 -23.68 7.44
C ARG A 333 16.57 -22.52 6.82
N SER A 334 17.11 -22.73 5.63
CA SER A 334 17.73 -21.69 4.83
C SER A 334 16.72 -20.88 4.01
N ASP A 335 15.50 -21.39 3.89
CA ASP A 335 14.44 -20.85 3.05
C ASP A 335 13.14 -20.51 3.79
N LEU A 336 13.22 -20.21 5.09
CA LEU A 336 12.05 -19.87 5.91
C LEU A 336 11.35 -18.62 5.32
N PRO A 337 10.03 -18.64 5.08
CA PRO A 337 9.32 -17.46 4.61
C PRO A 337 9.25 -16.39 5.71
N LEU A 338 9.90 -15.25 5.49
CA LEU A 338 9.76 -14.08 6.36
C LEU A 338 8.32 -13.58 6.23
N HIS A 339 7.52 -13.62 7.29
CA HIS A 339 6.12 -13.15 7.27
C HIS A 339 6.05 -11.62 7.22
N ASP A 340 6.84 -10.98 6.35
CA ASP A 340 6.94 -9.55 6.15
C ASP A 340 5.63 -9.00 5.59
N MET A 341 5.25 -9.45 4.38
CA MET A 341 3.94 -9.13 3.77
C MET A 341 3.66 -7.62 3.69
N THR A 342 4.71 -6.80 3.72
CA THR A 342 4.62 -5.35 3.55
C THR A 342 4.60 -5.00 2.07
N GLY A 343 3.93 -3.88 1.79
CA GLY A 343 3.87 -3.25 0.47
C GLY A 343 4.23 -1.78 0.62
N GLY A 344 3.49 -0.89 -0.07
CA GLY A 344 3.77 0.55 -0.02
C GLY A 344 3.11 1.32 1.13
N ASN A 345 2.69 0.69 2.23
CA ASN A 345 2.03 1.42 3.33
C ASN A 345 2.96 1.55 4.54
N TYR A 346 3.65 2.69 4.62
CA TYR A 346 4.55 3.02 5.73
C TYR A 346 3.96 3.98 6.76
N TRP A 347 2.80 4.59 6.47
CA TRP A 347 2.27 5.67 7.31
C TRP A 347 1.13 5.21 8.22
N MET A 348 0.43 4.13 7.85
CA MET A 348 -0.76 3.67 8.58
C MET A 348 -0.49 3.24 10.02
N ALA A 349 0.73 2.77 10.32
CA ALA A 349 1.15 2.49 11.69
C ALA A 349 0.94 3.71 12.61
N HIS A 350 1.32 4.91 12.14
CA HIS A 350 1.16 6.15 12.89
C HIS A 350 -0.32 6.53 13.03
N ALA A 351 -1.13 6.36 11.98
CA ALA A 351 -2.56 6.68 12.02
C ALA A 351 -3.32 5.78 13.01
N ILE A 352 -3.02 4.48 13.00
CA ILE A 352 -3.59 3.50 13.93
C ILE A 352 -3.20 3.84 15.37
N ASP A 353 -1.91 4.05 15.65
CA ASP A 353 -1.41 4.38 16.99
C ASP A 353 -2.00 5.70 17.50
N TYR A 354 -2.07 6.73 16.65
CA TYR A 354 -2.69 8.01 16.98
C TYR A 354 -4.15 7.85 17.39
N LEU A 355 -4.97 7.18 16.57
CA LEU A 355 -6.39 6.99 16.85
C LEU A 355 -6.62 6.09 18.07
N ASP A 356 -5.76 5.10 18.33
CA ASP A 356 -5.84 4.27 19.53
C ASP A 356 -5.62 5.14 20.77
N GLY A 357 -4.59 5.99 20.74
CA GLY A 357 -4.30 6.96 21.80
C GLY A 357 -5.41 7.98 22.03
N GLN A 358 -6.16 8.35 21.00
CA GLN A 358 -7.36 9.21 21.12
C GLN A 358 -8.62 8.46 21.55
N GLY A 359 -8.59 7.11 21.63
CA GLY A 359 -9.77 6.30 21.89
C GLY A 359 -10.79 6.32 20.75
N LYS A 360 -10.35 6.63 19.53
CA LYS A 360 -11.17 6.73 18.32
C LYS A 360 -10.97 5.56 17.35
N LEU A 361 -9.92 4.75 17.54
CA LEU A 361 -9.62 3.62 16.66
C LEU A 361 -10.71 2.53 16.72
N ARG A 362 -11.20 2.14 15.55
CA ARG A 362 -12.08 0.98 15.41
C ARG A 362 -11.30 -0.32 15.61
N LEU A 363 -11.90 -1.24 16.37
CA LEU A 363 -11.25 -2.48 16.79
C LEU A 363 -9.88 -2.24 17.47
N GLY A 364 -9.75 -1.12 18.17
CA GLY A 364 -8.65 -0.75 19.06
C GLY A 364 -9.06 -0.78 20.53
N GLY A 365 -8.43 0.07 21.35
CA GLY A 365 -8.74 0.26 22.77
C GLY A 365 -7.61 -0.15 23.70
N GLY A 366 -6.37 0.24 23.39
CA GLY A 366 -5.19 -0.02 24.23
C GLY A 366 -4.29 -1.09 23.63
N MET A 367 -3.76 -0.79 22.44
CA MET A 367 -2.85 -1.69 21.73
C MET A 367 -1.59 -1.98 22.56
N PRO A 368 -1.14 -3.26 22.64
CA PRO A 368 0.09 -3.59 23.34
C PRO A 368 1.31 -2.91 22.69
N SER A 369 2.24 -2.42 23.52
CA SER A 369 3.46 -1.76 23.02
C SER A 369 4.29 -2.62 22.06
N ALA A 370 4.28 -3.93 22.24
CA ALA A 370 4.95 -4.86 21.33
C ALA A 370 4.30 -4.91 19.94
N GLN A 371 2.97 -4.81 19.86
CA GLN A 371 2.25 -4.72 18.59
C GLN A 371 2.50 -3.37 17.91
N VAL A 372 2.48 -2.28 18.68
CA VAL A 372 2.82 -0.94 18.17
C VAL A 372 4.25 -0.92 17.61
N GLN A 373 5.22 -1.49 18.32
CA GLN A 373 6.59 -1.62 17.82
C GLN A 373 6.66 -2.45 16.52
N ALA A 374 5.95 -3.58 16.47
CA ALA A 374 5.90 -4.40 15.26
C ALA A 374 5.35 -3.63 14.05
N MET A 375 4.29 -2.81 14.24
CA MET A 375 3.75 -1.95 13.17
C MET A 375 4.78 -0.94 12.66
N TYR A 376 5.52 -0.28 13.55
CA TYR A 376 6.60 0.64 13.15
C TYR A 376 7.73 -0.09 12.42
N ASP A 377 8.13 -1.27 12.88
CA ASP A 377 9.13 -2.08 12.16
C ASP A 377 8.61 -2.50 10.77
N GLY A 378 7.31 -2.78 10.63
CA GLY A 378 6.66 -3.05 9.36
C GLY A 378 6.60 -1.84 8.43
N ALA A 379 6.38 -0.65 8.97
CA ALA A 379 6.46 0.59 8.21
C ALA A 379 7.86 0.82 7.61
N LEU A 380 8.92 0.53 8.38
CA LEU A 380 10.30 0.61 7.86
C LEU A 380 10.55 -0.41 6.73
N ARG A 381 10.07 -1.65 6.87
CA ARG A 381 10.16 -2.64 5.80
C ARG A 381 9.37 -2.22 4.55
N ALA A 382 8.21 -1.60 4.72
CA ALA A 382 7.44 -1.04 3.61
C ALA A 382 8.22 0.05 2.83
N GLN A 383 8.95 0.92 3.52
CA GLN A 383 9.82 1.91 2.87
C GLN A 383 10.95 1.24 2.08
N GLN A 384 11.57 0.20 2.63
CA GLN A 384 12.61 -0.57 1.94
C GLN A 384 12.09 -1.25 0.69
N GLN A 385 10.89 -1.84 0.75
CA GLN A 385 10.25 -2.46 -0.43
C GLN A 385 10.03 -1.44 -1.55
N LEU A 386 9.59 -0.22 -1.22
CA LEU A 386 9.43 0.87 -2.18
C LEU A 386 10.77 1.28 -2.82
N GLN A 387 11.87 1.31 -2.06
CA GLN A 387 13.21 1.62 -2.57
C GLN A 387 13.84 0.51 -3.42
N LEU A 388 13.24 -0.68 -3.42
CA LEU A 388 13.62 -1.82 -4.27
C LEU A 388 12.72 -1.95 -5.51
N ALA A 389 11.60 -1.23 -5.55
CA ALA A 389 10.57 -1.40 -6.56
C ALA A 389 10.91 -0.74 -7.91
N ALA A 390 11.79 0.26 -7.91
CA ALA A 390 12.12 1.05 -9.09
C ALA A 390 13.60 1.47 -9.12
N THR A 391 14.12 1.74 -10.32
CA THR A 391 15.41 2.42 -10.50
C THR A 391 15.29 3.52 -11.55
N LEU A 392 16.12 4.56 -11.40
CA LEU A 392 16.24 5.65 -12.37
C LEU A 392 17.59 5.63 -13.07
N SER A 393 17.59 5.97 -14.36
CA SER A 393 18.80 6.33 -15.10
C SER A 393 18.54 7.55 -15.96
N VAL A 394 19.59 8.31 -16.29
CA VAL A 394 19.51 9.49 -17.16
C VAL A 394 20.49 9.32 -18.32
N GLU A 395 20.00 9.54 -19.53
CA GLU A 395 20.81 9.62 -20.74
C GLU A 395 20.38 10.85 -21.55
N GLY A 396 21.30 11.80 -21.76
CA GLY A 396 20.96 13.07 -22.41
C GLY A 396 19.91 13.84 -21.61
N ASN A 397 18.79 14.17 -22.25
CA ASN A 397 17.64 14.85 -21.62
C ASN A 397 16.46 13.89 -21.45
N GLU A 398 16.73 12.65 -21.06
CA GLU A 398 15.72 11.64 -20.82
C GLU A 398 16.01 10.94 -19.50
N VAL A 399 14.99 10.76 -18.68
CA VAL A 399 15.04 9.89 -17.51
C VAL A 399 14.26 8.63 -17.79
N LYS A 400 14.88 7.48 -17.53
CA LYS A 400 14.26 6.16 -17.64
C LYS A 400 13.92 5.65 -16.25
N ILE A 401 12.68 5.23 -16.05
CA ILE A 401 12.17 4.62 -14.81
C ILE A 401 11.88 3.15 -15.09
N VAL A 402 12.60 2.24 -14.44
CA VAL A 402 12.44 0.79 -14.63
C VAL A 402 11.61 0.20 -13.50
N ASN A 403 10.54 -0.54 -13.84
CA ASN A 403 9.74 -1.30 -12.89
C ASN A 403 10.40 -2.66 -12.58
N HIS A 404 10.80 -2.86 -11.31
CA HIS A 404 11.34 -4.14 -10.83
C HIS A 404 10.30 -5.07 -10.24
N THR A 405 9.04 -4.62 -10.13
CA THR A 405 7.95 -5.38 -9.52
C THR A 405 7.28 -6.35 -10.49
N GLY A 406 6.59 -7.34 -9.93
CA GLY A 406 5.86 -8.35 -10.69
C GLY A 406 4.53 -7.86 -11.28
N HIS A 407 4.06 -6.68 -10.89
CA HIS A 407 2.77 -6.09 -11.25
C HIS A 407 2.99 -4.66 -11.78
N LYS A 408 1.93 -3.87 -12.03
CA LYS A 408 2.16 -2.47 -12.38
C LYS A 408 2.84 -1.75 -11.22
N LEU A 409 3.69 -0.79 -11.56
CA LEU A 409 4.30 0.12 -10.60
C LEU A 409 3.51 1.43 -10.66
N ILE A 410 2.78 1.82 -9.63
CA ILE A 410 2.43 1.08 -8.40
C ILE A 410 1.16 0.23 -8.58
N THR A 411 0.86 -0.70 -7.67
CA THR A 411 -0.35 -1.55 -7.70
C THR A 411 -1.22 -1.39 -6.45
N GLY A 412 -2.32 -2.14 -6.35
CA GLY A 412 -3.26 -2.10 -5.23
C GLY A 412 -4.44 -1.16 -5.46
N TYR A 413 -5.03 -0.63 -4.38
CA TYR A 413 -6.17 0.28 -4.47
C TYR A 413 -5.76 1.59 -5.19
N PRO A 414 -6.53 2.05 -6.19
CA PRO A 414 -6.13 3.16 -7.05
C PRO A 414 -6.40 4.56 -6.48
N GLU A 415 -7.38 4.75 -5.59
CA GLU A 415 -7.98 6.05 -5.26
C GLU A 415 -7.02 7.06 -4.58
N GLY A 416 -6.05 6.57 -3.83
CA GLY A 416 -5.19 7.43 -3.00
C GLY A 416 -3.70 7.35 -3.30
N ARG A 417 -3.27 6.39 -4.13
CA ARG A 417 -1.85 6.10 -4.32
C ARG A 417 -1.33 6.72 -5.59
N ARG A 418 -0.16 7.37 -5.49
CA ARG A 418 0.51 7.97 -6.64
C ARG A 418 2.02 7.91 -6.50
N MET A 419 2.71 7.84 -7.64
CA MET A 419 4.13 8.13 -7.73
C MET A 419 4.37 9.23 -8.75
N TRP A 420 5.42 10.03 -8.59
CA TRP A 420 5.70 11.12 -9.54
C TRP A 420 7.18 11.49 -9.55
N LEU A 421 7.60 12.16 -10.62
CA LEU A 421 8.93 12.76 -10.68
C LEU A 421 8.93 14.14 -10.02
N ASN A 422 9.78 14.33 -9.02
CA ASN A 422 10.17 15.64 -8.50
C ASN A 422 11.54 15.99 -9.07
N ILE A 423 11.60 17.08 -9.84
CA ILE A 423 12.84 17.48 -10.54
C ILE A 423 13.23 18.89 -10.12
N ARG A 424 14.37 19.04 -9.48
CA ARG A 424 14.91 20.35 -9.05
C ARG A 424 16.08 20.74 -9.94
N TRP A 425 15.91 21.82 -10.68
CA TRP A 425 16.87 22.34 -11.65
C TRP A 425 17.76 23.40 -11.02
N TYR A 426 19.07 23.31 -11.21
CA TYR A 426 20.06 24.22 -10.63
C TYR A 426 20.91 24.89 -11.71
N ASP A 427 21.28 26.15 -11.49
CA ASP A 427 22.29 26.83 -12.30
C ASP A 427 23.72 26.38 -11.97
N GLY A 428 24.71 26.89 -12.71
CA GLY A 428 26.13 26.56 -12.48
C GLY A 428 26.70 27.06 -11.15
N ALA A 429 25.94 27.82 -10.35
CA ALA A 429 26.30 28.24 -9.00
C ALA A 429 25.54 27.45 -7.92
N GLY A 430 24.70 26.48 -8.30
CA GLY A 430 23.88 25.68 -7.39
C GLY A 430 22.58 26.35 -6.95
N THR A 431 22.15 27.43 -7.62
CA THR A 431 20.88 28.10 -7.29
C THR A 431 19.71 27.35 -7.92
N LEU A 432 18.66 27.04 -7.14
CA LEU A 432 17.42 26.45 -7.65
C LEU A 432 16.73 27.40 -8.64
N LEU A 433 16.56 26.95 -9.88
CA LEU A 433 15.89 27.67 -10.95
C LEU A 433 14.41 27.31 -11.06
N ARG A 434 14.07 26.03 -10.90
CA ARG A 434 12.70 25.50 -11.04
C ARG A 434 12.59 24.15 -10.32
N GLU A 435 11.43 23.87 -9.75
CA GLU A 435 11.03 22.55 -9.26
C GLU A 435 9.79 22.09 -10.04
N ASP A 436 9.90 20.95 -10.72
CA ASP A 436 8.77 20.28 -11.38
C ASP A 436 8.22 19.20 -10.44
N GLY A 437 6.89 19.00 -10.42
CA GLY A 437 6.26 18.05 -9.49
C GLY A 437 6.46 18.44 -8.02
N ALA A 438 6.42 19.74 -7.72
CA ALA A 438 6.65 20.28 -6.38
C ALA A 438 5.63 19.75 -5.37
N TYR A 439 6.12 19.33 -4.21
CA TYR A 439 5.32 18.90 -3.07
C TYR A 439 5.50 19.89 -1.92
N GLY A 440 4.41 20.32 -1.30
CA GLY A 440 4.48 21.31 -0.23
C GLY A 440 3.12 21.74 0.33
N GLY A 441 3.11 22.87 1.04
CA GLY A 441 1.92 23.41 1.68
C GLY A 441 0.91 24.00 0.68
N LEU A 442 -0.35 23.58 0.81
CA LEU A 442 -1.52 24.08 0.09
C LEU A 442 -2.55 24.60 1.09
N ASP A 443 -2.94 25.86 0.96
CA ASP A 443 -4.02 26.41 1.79
C ASP A 443 -5.38 25.95 1.25
N VAL A 444 -6.16 25.29 2.11
CA VAL A 444 -7.48 24.71 1.80
C VAL A 444 -8.51 25.14 2.85
N GLN A 445 -9.80 25.04 2.51
CA GLN A 445 -10.91 25.26 3.43
C GLN A 445 -11.39 23.93 4.02
N ILE A 446 -11.44 23.85 5.34
CA ILE A 446 -12.01 22.73 6.09
C ILE A 446 -12.89 23.34 7.19
N ASP A 447 -14.17 22.99 7.22
CA ASP A 447 -15.16 23.52 8.18
C ASP A 447 -15.20 25.05 8.27
N GLY A 448 -15.04 25.74 7.14
CA GLY A 448 -15.02 27.20 7.06
C GLY A 448 -13.78 27.87 7.67
N SER A 449 -12.72 27.09 7.91
CA SER A 449 -11.41 27.56 8.35
C SER A 449 -10.34 27.25 7.31
N THR A 450 -9.40 28.18 7.12
CA THR A 450 -8.21 27.92 6.30
C THR A 450 -7.25 27.03 7.08
N GLN A 451 -6.89 25.89 6.50
CA GLN A 451 -5.83 25.01 6.98
C GLN A 451 -4.78 24.82 5.88
N THR A 452 -3.53 24.58 6.25
CA THR A 452 -2.47 24.25 5.29
C THR A 452 -2.25 22.75 5.31
N VAL A 453 -2.54 22.08 4.21
CA VAL A 453 -2.28 20.64 4.00
C VAL A 453 -1.02 20.44 3.16
N ARG A 454 -0.43 19.25 3.17
CA ARG A 454 0.73 18.93 2.33
C ARG A 454 0.34 18.00 1.19
N THR A 455 0.66 18.41 -0.03
CA THR A 455 0.27 17.70 -1.26
C THR A 455 1.12 18.16 -2.44
N ILE A 456 0.92 17.54 -3.61
CA ILE A 456 1.47 18.02 -4.88
C ILE A 456 0.79 19.36 -5.22
N LEU A 457 1.59 20.39 -5.44
CA LEU A 457 1.08 21.76 -5.59
C LEU A 457 0.34 21.95 -6.92
N ASP A 458 0.89 21.42 -8.00
CA ASP A 458 0.35 21.55 -9.36
C ASP A 458 0.18 20.18 -10.02
N LEU A 459 -1.04 19.63 -9.94
CA LEU A 459 -1.40 18.33 -10.51
C LEU A 459 -1.44 18.36 -12.04
N ASP A 460 -1.78 19.51 -12.63
CA ASP A 460 -1.94 19.70 -14.08
C ASP A 460 -0.72 20.38 -14.72
N GLY A 461 0.37 20.50 -13.97
CA GLY A 461 1.57 21.19 -14.40
C GLY A 461 2.17 20.58 -15.67
N ALA A 462 2.54 21.41 -16.64
CA ALA A 462 3.05 20.93 -17.93
C ALA A 462 4.36 20.11 -17.85
N ASN A 463 5.08 20.19 -16.73
CA ASN A 463 6.26 19.37 -16.44
C ASN A 463 6.03 18.37 -15.28
N THR A 464 4.81 18.30 -14.73
CA THR A 464 4.46 17.37 -13.67
C THR A 464 4.11 16.03 -14.29
N LYS A 465 4.84 14.97 -13.92
CA LYS A 465 4.60 13.60 -14.38
C LYS A 465 4.21 12.72 -13.20
N ILE A 466 2.92 12.43 -13.09
CA ILE A 466 2.32 11.56 -12.07
C ILE A 466 1.92 10.24 -12.71
N TYR A 467 2.12 9.15 -11.98
CA TYR A 467 1.68 7.81 -12.32
C TYR A 467 0.65 7.34 -11.30
N GLU A 468 -0.55 7.06 -11.79
CA GLU A 468 -1.73 6.75 -11.00
C GLU A 468 -2.81 6.09 -11.88
N ALA A 469 -3.86 5.58 -11.25
CA ALA A 469 -5.04 5.07 -11.94
C ALA A 469 -6.27 5.79 -11.41
N HIS A 470 -7.11 6.24 -12.33
CA HIS A 470 -8.33 6.97 -12.02
C HIS A 470 -9.52 6.08 -12.34
N MET A 471 -10.22 5.68 -11.29
CA MET A 471 -11.49 4.97 -11.40
C MET A 471 -12.61 5.99 -11.63
N GLY A 472 -13.70 5.55 -12.24
CA GLY A 472 -14.79 6.48 -12.52
C GLY A 472 -16.11 5.84 -12.89
N MET A 473 -17.03 6.74 -13.22
CA MET A 473 -18.42 6.44 -13.54
C MET A 473 -18.74 6.94 -14.94
N THR A 474 -19.43 6.10 -15.72
CA THR A 474 -19.92 6.45 -17.06
C THR A 474 -21.26 7.21 -17.01
N PRO A 475 -21.55 8.11 -17.96
CA PRO A 475 -22.86 8.78 -18.05
C PRO A 475 -24.04 7.80 -18.09
N GLU A 476 -23.89 6.66 -18.80
CA GLU A 476 -24.94 5.65 -18.90
C GLU A 476 -25.22 4.97 -17.56
N TRP A 477 -24.17 4.72 -16.77
CA TRP A 477 -24.32 4.16 -15.45
C TRP A 477 -24.96 5.16 -14.48
N ALA A 478 -24.52 6.42 -14.50
CA ALA A 478 -25.14 7.49 -13.72
C ALA A 478 -26.64 7.64 -14.02
N ALA A 479 -27.02 7.64 -15.30
CA ALA A 479 -28.42 7.66 -15.71
C ALA A 479 -29.20 6.45 -15.18
N LYS A 480 -28.59 5.27 -15.15
CA LYS A 480 -29.20 4.06 -14.58
C LYS A 480 -29.34 4.17 -13.05
N LEU A 481 -28.35 4.68 -12.33
CA LEU A 481 -28.43 4.93 -10.89
C LEU A 481 -29.60 5.87 -10.54
N LEU A 482 -29.81 6.94 -11.31
CA LEU A 482 -30.99 7.80 -11.13
C LEU A 482 -32.31 7.04 -11.29
N THR A 483 -32.40 6.11 -12.25
CA THR A 483 -33.60 5.25 -12.39
C THR A 483 -33.78 4.25 -11.26
N LEU A 484 -32.68 3.88 -10.59
CA LEU A 484 -32.68 3.02 -9.41
C LEU A 484 -33.01 3.78 -8.11
N GLY A 485 -33.13 5.11 -8.17
CA GLY A 485 -33.59 5.94 -7.06
C GLY A 485 -32.48 6.69 -6.33
N TYR A 486 -31.25 6.70 -6.84
CA TYR A 486 -30.16 7.49 -6.28
C TYR A 486 -30.46 9.00 -6.37
N ALA A 487 -29.99 9.75 -5.38
CA ALA A 487 -30.22 11.18 -5.28
C ALA A 487 -29.57 11.92 -6.46
N PRO A 488 -30.31 12.79 -7.18
CA PRO A 488 -29.74 13.55 -8.30
C PRO A 488 -28.58 14.47 -7.91
N ASP A 489 -28.57 14.92 -6.67
CA ASP A 489 -27.57 15.80 -6.05
C ASP A 489 -26.47 15.06 -5.29
N LEU A 490 -26.38 13.73 -5.42
CA LEU A 490 -25.22 12.96 -4.93
C LEU A 490 -23.94 13.58 -5.52
N ALA A 491 -23.09 14.12 -4.65
CA ALA A 491 -21.81 14.71 -5.02
C ALA A 491 -20.87 13.60 -5.51
N LEU A 492 -20.19 13.81 -6.64
CA LEU A 492 -19.25 12.87 -7.22
C LEU A 492 -17.79 13.34 -7.14
N SER A 493 -17.58 14.64 -6.98
CA SER A 493 -16.25 15.24 -6.85
C SER A 493 -16.31 16.59 -6.13
N TYR A 494 -15.17 16.98 -5.57
CA TYR A 494 -15.01 18.20 -4.77
C TYR A 494 -13.86 19.05 -5.29
N ASP A 495 -13.97 20.36 -5.12
CA ASP A 495 -12.90 21.29 -5.43
C ASP A 495 -11.81 21.16 -4.37
N ARG A 496 -10.57 20.91 -4.81
CA ARG A 496 -9.44 20.60 -3.92
C ARG A 496 -9.07 21.71 -2.93
N PHE A 497 -9.48 22.95 -3.18
CA PHE A 497 -9.16 24.11 -2.34
C PHE A 497 -10.31 24.47 -1.40
N THR A 498 -11.53 24.45 -1.89
CA THR A 498 -12.72 24.94 -1.18
C THR A 498 -13.55 23.84 -0.55
N GLY A 499 -13.46 22.61 -1.07
CA GLY A 499 -14.34 21.50 -0.72
C GLY A 499 -15.74 21.62 -1.33
N ASP A 500 -15.98 22.61 -2.20
CA ASP A 500 -17.27 22.77 -2.86
C ASP A 500 -17.53 21.61 -3.83
N VAL A 501 -18.79 21.16 -3.94
CA VAL A 501 -19.20 20.12 -4.89
C VAL A 501 -19.00 20.64 -6.33
N VAL A 502 -18.24 19.89 -7.14
CA VAL A 502 -17.94 20.25 -8.54
C VAL A 502 -18.87 19.52 -9.51
N HIS A 503 -19.13 18.24 -9.27
CA HIS A 503 -20.00 17.41 -10.09
C HIS A 503 -21.00 16.64 -9.24
N THR A 504 -22.23 16.51 -9.75
CA THR A 504 -23.27 15.66 -9.18
C THR A 504 -23.60 14.48 -10.09
N LEU A 505 -24.31 13.49 -9.56
CA LEU A 505 -24.83 12.36 -10.33
C LEU A 505 -25.71 12.81 -11.51
N SER A 506 -26.53 13.85 -11.32
CA SER A 506 -27.33 14.43 -12.40
C SER A 506 -26.47 15.13 -13.45
N ASP A 507 -25.37 15.77 -13.08
CA ASP A 507 -24.46 16.38 -14.06
C ASP A 507 -23.84 15.32 -14.96
N LEU A 508 -23.33 14.24 -14.36
CA LEU A 508 -22.73 13.12 -15.09
C LEU A 508 -23.74 12.41 -16.00
N ALA A 509 -24.96 12.14 -15.52
CA ALA A 509 -26.00 11.50 -16.32
C ALA A 509 -26.42 12.30 -17.57
N ASN A 510 -26.19 13.63 -17.58
CA ASN A 510 -26.41 14.50 -18.72
C ASN A 510 -25.14 14.81 -19.54
N GLY A 511 -23.99 14.29 -19.12
CA GLY A 511 -22.69 14.43 -19.77
C GLY A 511 -22.51 13.45 -20.93
N SER A 512 -21.30 13.47 -21.52
CA SER A 512 -20.92 12.57 -22.62
C SER A 512 -19.65 11.77 -22.36
N GLU A 513 -18.86 12.13 -21.35
CA GLU A 513 -17.60 11.48 -21.01
C GLU A 513 -17.69 10.88 -19.61
N PRO A 514 -16.96 9.78 -19.35
CA PRO A 514 -16.77 9.29 -17.99
C PRO A 514 -16.18 10.36 -17.06
N LEU A 515 -16.57 10.29 -15.80
CA LEU A 515 -16.06 11.17 -14.74
C LEU A 515 -15.28 10.33 -13.73
N GLU A 516 -14.09 10.80 -13.36
CA GLU A 516 -13.35 10.27 -12.23
C GLU A 516 -14.11 10.50 -10.92
N THR A 517 -14.25 9.46 -10.11
CA THR A 517 -14.84 9.56 -8.77
C THR A 517 -14.15 8.59 -7.82
N PHE A 518 -14.23 8.86 -6.52
CA PHE A 518 -13.76 7.95 -5.47
C PHE A 518 -14.89 7.08 -4.87
N HIS A 519 -16.08 7.07 -5.48
CA HIS A 519 -17.19 6.19 -5.08
C HIS A 519 -16.91 4.74 -5.46
N PHE A 520 -16.10 4.07 -4.64
CA PHE A 520 -15.60 2.71 -4.84
C PHE A 520 -16.70 1.71 -5.25
N ALA A 521 -17.85 1.74 -4.57
CA ALA A 521 -18.95 0.82 -4.82
C ALA A 521 -19.71 1.13 -6.12
N LEU A 522 -19.60 2.35 -6.66
CA LEU A 522 -20.34 2.81 -7.84
C LEU A 522 -19.48 2.93 -9.10
N ASN A 523 -18.15 2.98 -8.98
CA ASN A 523 -17.24 3.09 -10.12
C ASN A 523 -17.39 1.88 -11.06
N ASN A 524 -17.62 2.16 -12.35
CA ASN A 524 -17.84 1.14 -13.39
C ASN A 524 -16.87 1.23 -14.57
N THR A 525 -15.87 2.10 -14.50
CA THR A 525 -14.83 2.20 -15.54
C THR A 525 -13.49 2.64 -14.95
N VAL A 526 -12.42 2.38 -15.67
CA VAL A 526 -11.11 3.01 -15.45
C VAL A 526 -10.99 4.13 -16.47
N VAL A 527 -10.92 5.38 -16.00
CA VAL A 527 -10.83 6.59 -16.83
C VAL A 527 -9.44 6.71 -17.43
N SER A 528 -8.42 6.45 -16.63
CA SER A 528 -7.01 6.41 -17.04
C SER A 528 -6.21 5.51 -16.11
N ASP A 529 -5.15 4.91 -16.65
CA ASP A 529 -4.18 4.13 -15.89
C ASP A 529 -2.86 4.21 -16.64
N ASN A 530 -1.95 5.00 -16.11
CA ASN A 530 -0.62 5.20 -16.66
C ASN A 530 0.45 4.61 -15.74
N ARG A 531 0.13 3.59 -14.94
CA ARG A 531 1.10 2.92 -14.06
C ARG A 531 1.97 1.99 -14.90
N ILE A 532 3.27 1.93 -14.60
CA ILE A 532 4.28 1.28 -15.45
C ILE A 532 4.09 -0.24 -15.42
N PRO A 533 3.90 -0.93 -16.56
CA PRO A 533 3.71 -2.38 -16.63
C PRO A 533 4.87 -3.21 -16.03
N PRO A 534 4.62 -4.45 -15.58
CA PRO A 534 5.69 -5.38 -15.20
C PRO A 534 6.41 -5.96 -16.42
N PHE A 535 7.59 -6.52 -16.17
CA PHE A 535 8.39 -7.18 -17.21
C PHE A 535 7.60 -8.28 -17.94
N GLY A 536 7.55 -8.15 -19.27
CA GLY A 536 6.92 -9.11 -20.17
C GLY A 536 5.40 -9.17 -20.05
N MET A 537 4.75 -8.07 -19.66
CA MET A 537 3.29 -7.99 -19.66
C MET A 537 2.73 -8.16 -21.08
N ASP A 538 2.01 -9.26 -21.32
CA ASP A 538 1.41 -9.56 -22.62
C ASP A 538 0.15 -8.70 -22.85
N TYR A 539 0.09 -8.06 -24.01
CA TYR A 539 -1.02 -7.14 -24.36
C TYR A 539 -2.38 -7.84 -24.35
N ASN A 540 -2.48 -9.04 -24.91
CA ASN A 540 -3.76 -9.73 -25.04
C ASN A 540 -4.21 -10.31 -23.69
N GLU A 541 -3.27 -10.85 -22.91
CA GLU A 541 -3.56 -11.35 -21.57
C GLU A 541 -3.99 -10.22 -20.63
N ALA A 542 -3.32 -9.07 -20.69
CA ALA A 542 -3.70 -7.87 -19.95
C ALA A 542 -5.13 -7.43 -20.29
N ARG A 543 -5.50 -7.37 -21.58
CA ARG A 543 -6.86 -7.03 -22.01
C ARG A 543 -7.88 -8.06 -21.53
N ARG A 544 -7.57 -9.35 -21.69
CA ARG A 544 -8.42 -10.46 -21.23
C ARG A 544 -8.74 -10.33 -19.74
N ARG A 545 -7.74 -9.99 -18.94
CA ARG A 545 -7.83 -9.84 -17.48
C ARG A 545 -8.30 -8.47 -16.98
N ASN A 546 -8.69 -7.56 -17.88
CA ASN A 546 -9.01 -6.18 -17.53
C ASN A 546 -7.89 -5.49 -16.72
N ALA A 547 -6.64 -5.68 -17.14
CA ALA A 547 -5.45 -5.16 -16.48
C ALA A 547 -4.57 -4.30 -17.40
N SER A 548 -5.03 -3.95 -18.61
CA SER A 548 -4.28 -3.08 -19.53
C SER A 548 -4.06 -1.66 -18.96
N PRO A 549 -2.99 -0.96 -19.35
CA PRO A 549 -2.94 0.51 -19.27
C PRO A 549 -4.11 1.15 -20.02
N VAL A 550 -4.47 2.38 -19.65
CA VAL A 550 -5.56 3.15 -20.28
C VAL A 550 -5.05 4.54 -20.66
N PRO A 551 -4.87 4.84 -21.97
CA PRO A 551 -5.22 3.99 -23.13
C PRO A 551 -4.26 2.79 -23.31
N PRO A 552 -4.70 1.72 -24.01
CA PRO A 552 -3.94 0.48 -24.15
C PRO A 552 -2.71 0.58 -25.07
N GLU A 553 -2.55 1.67 -25.82
CA GLU A 553 -1.37 1.92 -26.66
C GLU A 553 -0.17 2.49 -25.90
N GLN A 554 -0.34 2.85 -24.63
CA GLN A 554 0.78 3.26 -23.77
C GLN A 554 1.82 2.15 -23.67
N TYR A 555 3.07 2.53 -23.37
CA TYR A 555 4.18 1.59 -23.19
C TYR A 555 4.37 0.68 -24.42
N GLU A 556 4.24 1.29 -25.61
CA GLU A 556 4.30 0.60 -26.91
C GLU A 556 3.29 -0.55 -27.07
N GLY A 557 2.19 -0.51 -26.31
CA GLY A 557 1.17 -1.53 -26.30
C GLY A 557 0.54 -1.74 -27.68
N VAL A 558 0.76 -2.91 -28.27
CA VAL A 558 0.17 -3.30 -29.55
C VAL A 558 -0.38 -4.71 -29.50
N ALA A 559 -1.45 -4.97 -30.26
CA ALA A 559 -2.08 -6.28 -30.32
C ALA A 559 -1.08 -7.40 -30.67
N GLY A 560 -0.95 -8.38 -29.78
CA GLY A 560 0.01 -9.48 -29.91
C GLY A 560 1.46 -9.16 -29.51
N GLY A 561 1.72 -7.96 -28.99
CA GLY A 561 3.01 -7.54 -28.43
C GLY A 561 3.06 -7.62 -26.91
N LEU A 562 4.17 -7.13 -26.37
CA LEU A 562 4.41 -6.94 -24.94
C LEU A 562 4.39 -5.44 -24.64
N TYR A 563 3.98 -5.06 -23.43
CA TYR A 563 4.19 -3.71 -22.94
C TYR A 563 5.65 -3.52 -22.48
N GLU A 564 6.16 -2.30 -22.66
CA GLU A 564 7.40 -1.89 -22.03
C GLU A 564 7.23 -1.80 -20.51
N HIS A 565 8.26 -2.25 -19.79
CA HIS A 565 8.29 -2.34 -18.33
C HIS A 565 8.99 -1.15 -17.68
N TYR A 566 9.15 -0.09 -18.45
CA TYR A 566 9.75 1.17 -18.06
C TYR A 566 8.99 2.32 -18.70
N ASP A 567 9.17 3.52 -18.16
CA ASP A 567 8.80 4.77 -18.82
C ASP A 567 10.06 5.57 -19.13
N GLU A 568 10.04 6.26 -20.27
CA GLU A 568 11.09 7.20 -20.69
C GLU A 568 10.47 8.60 -20.74
N VAL A 569 10.91 9.46 -19.84
CA VAL A 569 10.36 10.81 -19.68
C VAL A 569 11.39 11.81 -20.18
N ALA A 570 11.00 12.56 -21.22
CA ALA A 570 11.80 13.67 -21.71
C ALA A 570 11.90 14.75 -20.62
N LEU A 571 13.13 15.07 -20.24
CA LEU A 571 13.47 16.15 -19.34
C LEU A 571 13.43 17.50 -20.09
N ASN A 572 12.96 18.54 -19.40
CA ASN A 572 12.82 19.88 -19.96
C ASN A 572 13.65 20.94 -19.19
N PRO A 573 14.99 20.94 -19.29
CA PRO A 573 15.83 21.87 -18.54
C PRO A 573 15.48 23.34 -18.81
N PRO A 574 15.17 24.17 -17.79
CA PRO A 574 14.99 25.61 -18.00
C PRO A 574 16.32 26.26 -18.47
N PRO A 575 16.26 27.38 -19.22
CA PRO A 575 17.47 28.08 -19.65
C PRO A 575 18.39 28.44 -18.48
N GLY A 576 19.68 28.12 -18.61
CA GLY A 576 20.67 28.36 -17.56
C GLY A 576 20.90 27.19 -16.61
N SER A 577 20.15 26.09 -16.74
CA SER A 577 20.38 24.87 -15.96
C SER A 577 21.74 24.26 -16.27
N ALA A 578 22.48 23.92 -15.23
CA ALA A 578 23.72 23.14 -15.29
C ALA A 578 23.51 21.71 -14.78
N SER A 579 22.63 21.53 -13.79
CA SER A 579 22.31 20.22 -13.23
C SER A 579 20.87 20.12 -12.72
N ALA A 580 20.43 18.90 -12.40
CA ALA A 580 19.20 18.67 -11.65
C ALA A 580 19.29 17.45 -10.73
N THR A 581 18.53 17.45 -9.63
CA THR A 581 18.15 16.23 -8.93
C THR A 581 16.84 15.72 -9.51
N VAL A 582 16.73 14.40 -9.69
CA VAL A 582 15.54 13.73 -10.22
C VAL A 582 15.16 12.63 -9.24
N ASP A 583 14.06 12.83 -8.52
CA ASP A 583 13.57 11.90 -7.51
C ASP A 583 12.24 11.31 -7.98
N LEU A 584 12.11 9.98 -7.90
CA LEU A 584 10.82 9.29 -8.01
C LEU A 584 10.22 9.20 -6.60
N LEU A 585 9.19 10.01 -6.36
CA LEU A 585 8.47 10.06 -5.10
C LEU A 585 7.24 9.17 -5.14
N TYR A 586 6.86 8.61 -3.99
CA TYR A 586 5.62 7.86 -3.82
C TYR A 586 4.86 8.34 -2.59
N GLN A 587 3.57 8.59 -2.76
CA GLN A 587 2.64 8.91 -1.68
C GLN A 587 1.55 7.84 -1.59
N PRO A 588 1.36 7.22 -0.42
CA PRO A 588 0.37 6.16 -0.23
C PRO A 588 -1.07 6.69 -0.14
N THR A 589 -1.28 7.95 0.24
CA THR A 589 -2.61 8.52 0.42
C THR A 589 -2.61 10.02 0.10
N SER A 590 -3.37 10.41 -0.92
CA SER A 590 -3.49 11.78 -1.42
C SER A 590 -4.42 12.65 -0.57
N TRP A 591 -4.19 13.97 -0.61
CA TRP A 591 -5.14 14.95 -0.04
C TRP A 591 -6.52 14.81 -0.66
N GLU A 592 -6.59 14.65 -1.99
CA GLU A 592 -7.83 14.56 -2.74
C GLU A 592 -8.70 13.39 -2.26
N TYR A 593 -8.09 12.25 -1.93
CA TYR A 593 -8.80 11.11 -1.37
C TYR A 593 -9.24 11.34 0.09
N ILE A 594 -8.38 11.92 0.93
CA ILE A 594 -8.74 12.27 2.31
C ILE A 594 -9.90 13.28 2.36
N GLN A 595 -9.86 14.30 1.50
CA GLN A 595 -10.94 15.28 1.36
C GLN A 595 -12.24 14.58 0.97
N PHE A 596 -12.19 13.67 0.00
CA PHE A 596 -13.36 12.89 -0.40
C PHE A 596 -13.92 12.05 0.76
N LEU A 597 -13.07 11.27 1.45
CA LEU A 597 -13.48 10.42 2.57
C LEU A 597 -14.18 11.22 3.68
N TYR A 598 -13.71 12.45 3.91
CA TYR A 598 -14.31 13.36 4.88
C TYR A 598 -15.62 13.99 4.40
N LEU A 599 -15.67 14.50 3.17
CA LEU A 599 -16.85 15.22 2.66
C LEU A 599 -17.99 14.31 2.20
N ALA A 600 -17.67 13.12 1.68
CA ALA A 600 -18.67 12.19 1.15
C ALA A 600 -19.31 11.32 2.23
N ASN A 601 -18.69 11.16 3.40
CA ASN A 601 -19.32 10.47 4.52
C ASN A 601 -20.47 11.32 5.09
N ASP A 602 -21.71 10.93 4.80
CA ASP A 602 -22.89 11.71 5.14
C ASP A 602 -23.39 11.51 6.60
N GLY A 603 -22.77 10.61 7.35
CA GLY A 603 -23.18 10.27 8.71
C GLY A 603 -24.47 9.45 8.81
N GLY A 604 -25.02 8.97 7.69
CA GLY A 604 -26.28 8.24 7.61
C GLY A 604 -26.26 6.91 8.36
N ASN A 605 -25.10 6.24 8.37
CA ASN A 605 -24.83 5.09 9.23
C ASN A 605 -24.25 5.54 10.58
N ALA A 606 -24.99 5.34 11.66
CA ALA A 606 -24.58 5.81 13.00
C ALA A 606 -23.30 5.13 13.55
N PHE A 607 -23.00 3.89 13.14
CA PHE A 607 -21.76 3.21 13.55
C PHE A 607 -20.54 3.81 12.83
N LEU A 608 -20.70 4.20 11.57
CA LEU A 608 -19.63 4.70 10.68
C LEU A 608 -19.60 6.24 10.52
N ALA A 609 -20.47 6.95 11.22
CA ALA A 609 -20.73 8.37 10.97
C ALA A 609 -19.50 9.28 11.12
N ASP A 610 -18.60 8.94 12.05
CA ASP A 610 -17.43 9.75 12.34
C ASP A 610 -16.18 9.32 11.56
N GLU A 611 -16.22 8.24 10.77
CA GLU A 611 -15.00 7.64 10.19
C GLU A 611 -14.29 8.56 9.19
N GLY A 612 -15.04 9.36 8.42
CA GLY A 612 -14.44 10.36 7.52
C GLY A 612 -13.69 11.45 8.29
N ALA A 613 -14.30 11.96 9.38
CA ALA A 613 -13.70 12.95 10.25
C ALA A 613 -12.50 12.40 11.05
N ASN A 614 -12.60 11.16 11.54
CA ASN A 614 -11.51 10.47 12.23
C ASN A 614 -10.32 10.24 11.29
N MET A 615 -10.58 9.90 10.02
CA MET A 615 -9.55 9.72 9.01
C MET A 615 -8.83 11.04 8.69
N LEU A 616 -9.56 12.14 8.51
CA LEU A 616 -8.97 13.46 8.33
C LEU A 616 -8.13 13.89 9.54
N ASP A 617 -8.64 13.69 10.76
CA ASP A 617 -7.94 13.99 12.01
C ASP A 617 -6.62 13.20 12.12
N ALA A 618 -6.65 11.90 11.82
CA ALA A 618 -5.46 11.06 11.77
C ALA A 618 -4.47 11.53 10.70
N TRP A 619 -4.94 11.85 9.49
CA TRP A 619 -4.06 12.28 8.41
C TRP A 619 -3.34 13.60 8.74
N LEU A 620 -4.03 14.56 9.37
CA LEU A 620 -3.44 15.84 9.77
C LEU A 620 -2.46 15.72 10.94
N ASN A 621 -2.72 14.81 11.90
CA ASN A 621 -2.05 14.83 13.19
C ASN A 621 -1.14 13.62 13.49
N ALA A 622 -1.33 12.49 12.82
CA ALA A 622 -0.46 11.33 13.00
C ALA A 622 0.94 11.60 12.44
N GLY A 623 1.99 10.99 13.00
CA GLY A 623 3.35 11.07 12.45
C GLY A 623 4.01 12.46 12.51
N LEU A 624 3.40 13.47 13.16
CA LEU A 624 3.96 14.82 13.32
C LEU A 624 5.35 14.81 13.98
N ALA A 625 5.58 13.89 14.92
CA ALA A 625 6.86 13.76 15.62
C ALA A 625 7.99 13.25 14.73
N ASP A 626 7.64 12.50 13.67
CA ASP A 626 8.57 11.78 12.80
C ASP A 626 8.62 12.37 11.38
N GLY A 627 7.94 13.50 11.14
CA GLY A 627 7.87 14.15 9.83
C GLY A 627 7.08 13.36 8.79
N LEU A 628 6.24 12.41 9.19
CA LEU A 628 5.43 11.56 8.30
C LEU A 628 3.94 11.91 8.29
N ALA A 629 3.58 13.04 8.91
CA ALA A 629 2.22 13.55 8.87
C ALA A 629 1.73 13.76 7.44
N MET A 630 0.42 13.68 7.22
CA MET A 630 -0.18 13.86 5.90
C MET A 630 0.34 12.89 4.84
N ALA A 631 0.81 11.71 5.28
CA ALA A 631 1.39 10.69 4.42
C ALA A 631 2.49 11.27 3.50
N GLU A 632 3.45 12.01 4.09
CA GLU A 632 4.60 12.57 3.37
C GLU A 632 5.23 11.55 2.42
N PRO A 633 5.59 11.95 1.19
CA PRO A 633 6.09 11.01 0.20
C PRO A 633 7.47 10.46 0.53
N LEU A 634 7.67 9.20 0.17
CA LEU A 634 8.96 8.54 0.22
C LEU A 634 9.69 8.69 -1.12
N VAL A 635 10.98 8.99 -1.08
CA VAL A 635 11.88 8.86 -2.24
C VAL A 635 12.12 7.37 -2.51
N MET A 636 11.60 6.86 -3.63
CA MET A 636 11.81 5.49 -4.07
C MET A 636 13.18 5.31 -4.72
N ALA A 637 13.55 6.24 -5.60
CA ALA A 637 14.80 6.23 -6.33
C ALA A 637 15.20 7.65 -6.74
N SER A 638 16.50 7.89 -6.85
CA SER A 638 17.06 9.19 -7.20
C SER A 638 18.14 9.04 -8.28
N THR A 639 18.28 10.07 -9.09
CA THR A 639 19.39 10.24 -10.04
C THR A 639 19.65 11.72 -10.26
N THR A 640 20.68 12.03 -11.05
CA THR A 640 21.03 13.41 -11.41
C THR A 640 21.08 13.59 -12.92
N TRP A 641 20.78 14.80 -13.37
CA TRP A 641 20.96 15.23 -14.74
C TRP A 641 22.05 16.31 -14.82
N GLY A 642 22.81 16.33 -15.90
CA GLY A 642 23.89 17.28 -16.15
C GLY A 642 25.13 17.00 -15.30
N ASP A 643 26.06 17.96 -15.30
CA ASP A 643 27.20 17.94 -14.39
C ASP A 643 26.75 18.67 -13.11
N PRO A 644 26.39 17.96 -12.02
CA PRO A 644 26.21 18.63 -10.74
C PRO A 644 27.42 19.52 -10.49
N VAL A 645 27.19 20.78 -10.10
CA VAL A 645 28.26 21.66 -9.60
C VAL A 645 29.09 20.78 -8.68
N ALA A 646 30.38 20.61 -8.95
CA ALA A 646 31.23 19.69 -8.21
C ALA A 646 30.95 19.91 -6.72
N GLY A 647 30.16 18.99 -6.15
CA GLY A 647 29.92 18.98 -4.72
C GLY A 647 31.28 18.88 -4.07
N CYS A 648 31.41 19.42 -2.87
CA CYS A 648 32.62 19.24 -2.13
C CYS A 648 33.01 17.76 -2.15
N ASP A 649 34.23 17.42 -2.57
CA ASP A 649 34.75 16.04 -2.61
C ASP A 649 35.14 15.59 -1.18
N LEU A 650 34.25 15.88 -0.24
CA LEU A 650 34.29 15.48 1.15
C LEU A 650 33.08 14.57 1.36
N ASP A 651 33.34 13.36 1.84
CA ASP A 651 32.25 12.49 2.28
C ASP A 651 31.42 13.20 3.36
N PRO A 652 30.11 12.94 3.45
CA PRO A 652 29.32 13.40 4.58
C PRO A 652 29.79 12.73 5.89
N PRO A 653 29.74 13.44 7.03
CA PRO A 653 29.98 12.81 8.33
C PRO A 653 28.84 11.85 8.70
N THR A 654 29.06 11.00 9.71
CA THR A 654 28.00 10.14 10.27
C THR A 654 27.65 10.60 11.67
N LEU A 655 26.39 10.92 11.90
CA LEU A 655 25.87 11.26 13.23
C LEU A 655 25.72 9.97 14.03
N LEU A 656 26.50 9.85 15.12
CA LEU A 656 26.61 8.64 15.94
C LEU A 656 25.64 8.65 17.13
N SER A 657 25.42 9.82 17.73
CA SER A 657 24.44 9.97 18.80
C SER A 657 23.86 11.39 18.88
N ALA A 658 22.65 11.48 19.42
CA ALA A 658 21.99 12.70 19.85
C ALA A 658 21.39 12.48 21.24
N ASP A 659 22.15 12.81 22.27
CA ASP A 659 21.84 12.51 23.67
C ASP A 659 21.18 13.72 24.35
N ALA A 660 19.88 13.61 24.64
CA ALA A 660 19.13 14.66 25.33
C ALA A 660 19.47 14.75 26.83
N VAL A 661 19.62 15.99 27.33
CA VAL A 661 19.69 16.34 28.75
C VAL A 661 18.80 17.56 29.04
N ASP A 662 18.81 18.10 30.26
CA ASP A 662 18.02 19.29 30.60
C ASP A 662 18.39 20.48 29.73
N LYS A 663 17.45 20.89 28.87
CA LYS A 663 17.55 22.03 27.94
C LYS A 663 18.73 21.96 26.98
N ALA A 664 19.21 20.75 26.67
CA ALA A 664 20.33 20.57 25.76
C ALA A 664 20.31 19.20 25.08
N VAL A 665 20.97 19.11 23.92
CA VAL A 665 21.26 17.86 23.21
C VAL A 665 22.77 17.80 22.96
N THR A 666 23.41 16.70 23.34
CA THR A 666 24.82 16.44 23.02
C THR A 666 24.92 15.53 21.81
N LEU A 667 25.57 16.03 20.77
CA LEU A 667 25.77 15.34 19.51
C LEU A 667 27.19 14.79 19.44
N ALA A 668 27.32 13.59 18.90
CA ALA A 668 28.60 13.00 18.53
C ALA A 668 28.52 12.51 17.08
N TRP A 669 29.59 12.68 16.32
CA TRP A 669 29.68 12.21 14.93
C TRP A 669 31.05 11.61 14.63
N SER A 670 31.16 10.86 13.55
CA SER A 670 32.44 10.54 12.91
C SER A 670 32.63 11.38 11.67
N GLY A 671 33.85 11.88 11.49
CA GLY A 671 34.24 12.60 10.28
C GLY A 671 34.45 11.69 9.07
N PRO A 672 34.63 12.29 7.89
CA PRO A 672 35.04 11.59 6.66
C PRO A 672 36.33 10.78 6.86
N ALA A 673 36.45 9.65 6.16
CA ALA A 673 37.64 8.78 6.26
C ALA A 673 38.90 9.42 5.62
N GLU A 674 38.70 10.33 4.67
CA GLU A 674 39.74 11.05 3.93
C GLU A 674 39.43 12.56 3.85
N GLY A 675 40.45 13.40 3.68
CA GLY A 675 40.31 14.86 3.57
C GLY A 675 40.76 15.66 4.82
N GLU A 676 41.20 16.90 4.61
CA GLU A 676 41.53 17.84 5.69
C GLU A 676 40.27 18.60 6.12
N ILE A 677 39.67 18.22 7.24
CA ILE A 677 38.46 18.88 7.74
C ILE A 677 38.84 20.05 8.66
N LEU A 678 38.43 21.25 8.28
CA LEU A 678 38.65 22.47 9.03
C LEU A 678 37.46 22.82 9.93
N ALA A 679 36.25 22.40 9.58
CA ALA A 679 35.05 22.67 10.37
C ALA A 679 33.92 21.64 10.17
N TYR A 680 32.94 21.65 11.07
CA TYR A 680 31.64 21.01 10.87
C TYR A 680 30.53 22.04 11.03
N SER A 681 29.58 22.06 10.11
CA SER A 681 28.35 22.86 10.18
C SER A 681 27.20 21.97 10.68
N LEU A 682 26.50 22.44 11.71
CA LEU A 682 25.38 21.75 12.32
C LEU A 682 24.09 22.47 11.94
N TYR A 683 23.08 21.69 11.55
CA TYR A 683 21.78 22.21 11.16
C TYR A 683 20.68 21.52 11.95
N TYR A 684 19.63 22.28 12.27
CA TYR A 684 18.34 21.71 12.56
C TYR A 684 17.75 21.24 11.24
N ASP A 685 17.20 20.03 11.25
CA ASP A 685 16.29 19.57 10.22
C ASP A 685 14.87 19.58 10.82
N GLN A 686 14.12 20.65 10.59
CA GLN A 686 12.79 20.83 11.19
C GLN A 686 11.81 21.36 10.16
N SER A 687 10.65 20.70 10.04
CA SER A 687 9.58 21.11 9.12
C SER A 687 10.11 21.33 7.68
N ASP A 688 10.98 20.41 7.23
CA ASP A 688 11.63 20.40 5.90
C ASP A 688 12.44 21.66 5.59
N LYS A 689 12.96 22.30 6.63
CA LYS A 689 13.91 23.41 6.51
C LYS A 689 15.16 23.07 7.29
N THR A 690 16.28 23.13 6.58
CA THR A 690 17.59 23.13 7.22
C THR A 690 17.86 24.53 7.77
N GLN A 691 18.01 24.64 9.09
CA GLN A 691 18.35 25.90 9.75
C GLN A 691 19.71 25.78 10.43
N PRO A 692 20.64 26.73 10.24
CA PRO A 692 21.96 26.65 10.84
C PRO A 692 21.86 26.76 12.37
N VAL A 693 22.47 25.81 13.07
CA VAL A 693 22.67 25.83 14.53
C VAL A 693 23.97 26.56 14.84
N THR A 694 25.08 26.01 14.35
CA THR A 694 26.43 26.54 14.56
C THR A 694 27.41 25.92 13.57
N THR A 695 28.60 26.50 13.47
CA THR A 695 29.77 25.87 12.83
C THR A 695 30.87 25.71 13.89
N THR A 696 31.44 24.52 14.02
CA THR A 696 32.55 24.23 14.93
C THR A 696 33.88 24.25 14.17
N ASP A 697 34.81 25.10 14.59
CA ASP A 697 36.18 25.19 14.05
C ASP A 697 37.07 24.08 14.65
N CYS A 698 37.61 23.21 13.79
CA CYS A 698 38.46 22.08 14.16
C CYS A 698 39.97 22.38 13.98
N THR A 699 40.39 23.60 13.63
CA THR A 699 41.81 23.92 13.35
C THR A 699 42.76 23.73 14.55
N ALA A 700 42.22 23.66 15.78
CA ALA A 700 42.97 23.43 17.01
C ALA A 700 42.98 21.96 17.49
N GLY A 701 42.29 21.04 16.81
CA GLY A 701 42.15 19.62 17.17
C GLY A 701 40.79 19.02 16.77
N PRO A 702 40.60 17.69 16.85
CA PRO A 702 39.37 17.04 16.41
C PRO A 702 38.15 17.55 17.19
N CYS A 703 37.14 18.02 16.46
CA CYS A 703 35.92 18.63 17.01
C CYS A 703 34.66 17.85 16.60
N THR A 704 34.64 16.54 16.85
CA THR A 704 33.57 15.60 16.43
C THR A 704 32.42 15.48 17.45
N GLY A 705 32.04 16.59 18.06
CA GLY A 705 30.96 16.64 19.02
C GLY A 705 30.57 18.06 19.39
N TYR A 706 29.30 18.27 19.73
CA TYR A 706 28.75 19.57 20.09
C TYR A 706 27.57 19.41 21.06
N THR A 707 27.50 20.26 22.07
CA THR A 707 26.32 20.34 22.94
C THR A 707 25.52 21.59 22.59
N ASP A 708 24.37 21.38 21.99
CA ASP A 708 23.38 22.43 21.74
C ASP A 708 22.61 22.72 23.03
N THR A 709 22.55 23.98 23.46
CA THR A 709 22.04 24.38 24.78
C THR A 709 20.99 25.49 24.68
N GLY A 710 20.17 25.64 25.73
CA GLY A 710 19.11 26.64 25.72
C GLY A 710 17.84 26.16 25.02
N LEU A 711 17.73 24.86 24.80
CA LEU A 711 16.60 24.21 24.17
C LEU A 711 15.39 24.16 25.11
N THR A 712 14.21 24.02 24.53
CA THR A 712 12.97 23.88 25.30
C THR A 712 12.73 22.40 25.61
N ASN A 713 12.57 22.07 26.89
CA ASN A 713 12.23 20.69 27.28
C ASN A 713 10.86 20.30 26.72
N GLY A 714 10.75 19.07 26.23
CA GLY A 714 9.55 18.55 25.56
C GLY A 714 9.40 18.93 24.09
N GLN A 715 10.32 19.72 23.52
CA GLN A 715 10.40 19.98 22.08
C GLN A 715 11.44 19.05 21.44
N THR A 716 11.09 18.36 20.36
CA THR A 716 12.03 17.53 19.58
C THR A 716 12.91 18.41 18.71
N TYR A 717 14.21 18.09 18.67
CA TYR A 717 15.19 18.71 17.79
C TYR A 717 15.89 17.61 16.98
N CYS A 718 15.80 17.68 15.66
CA CYS A 718 16.49 16.80 14.73
C CYS A 718 17.69 17.52 14.12
N TYR A 719 18.80 16.80 13.98
CA TYR A 719 20.08 17.35 13.57
C TYR A 719 20.63 16.63 12.36
N VAL A 720 21.28 17.41 11.50
CA VAL A 720 22.23 16.94 10.50
C VAL A 720 23.55 17.70 10.63
N VAL A 721 24.65 17.05 10.25
CA VAL A 721 26.00 17.62 10.29
C VAL A 721 26.58 17.54 8.88
N ALA A 722 27.33 18.56 8.49
CA ALA A 722 28.16 18.55 7.28
C ALA A 722 29.61 18.92 7.60
N ALA A 723 30.56 18.32 6.91
CA ALA A 723 32.00 18.58 7.04
C ALA A 723 32.43 19.68 6.07
N SER A 724 33.44 20.47 6.45
CA SER A 724 34.02 21.50 5.58
C SER A 724 35.54 21.52 5.64
N ASP A 725 36.18 21.66 4.48
CA ASP A 725 37.63 21.87 4.32
C ASP A 725 37.99 23.36 4.16
N GLY A 726 37.03 24.26 4.38
CA GLY A 726 37.18 25.71 4.20
C GLY A 726 37.06 26.20 2.75
N SER A 727 37.03 25.30 1.76
CA SER A 727 36.76 25.63 0.36
C SER A 727 35.33 25.28 -0.05
N CYS A 728 34.75 24.26 0.56
CA CYS A 728 33.38 23.80 0.33
C CYS A 728 32.81 23.06 1.56
N GLU A 729 31.55 22.62 1.49
CA GLU A 729 30.86 21.84 2.53
C GLU A 729 30.31 20.54 1.93
N SER A 730 30.45 19.41 2.62
CA SER A 730 30.00 18.07 2.21
C SER A 730 28.47 17.99 2.12
N GLY A 731 27.96 16.83 1.69
CA GLY A 731 26.57 16.45 1.96
C GLY A 731 26.28 16.37 3.46
N TYR A 732 25.00 16.32 3.82
CA TYR A 732 24.54 16.11 5.20
C TYR A 732 24.71 14.65 5.65
N SER A 733 24.93 14.45 6.94
CA SER A 733 24.87 13.15 7.60
C SER A 733 23.46 12.54 7.59
N ASN A 734 23.33 11.33 8.15
CA ASN A 734 22.04 10.83 8.66
C ASN A 734 21.43 11.82 9.67
N VAL A 735 20.10 11.80 9.80
CA VAL A 735 19.35 12.59 10.78
C VAL A 735 19.29 11.83 12.10
N LEU A 736 19.55 12.52 13.23
CA LEU A 736 19.21 12.02 14.57
C LEU A 736 18.42 13.07 15.34
N CYS A 737 17.39 12.62 16.05
CA CYS A 737 16.49 13.48 16.82
C CYS A 737 16.61 13.21 18.32
N ALA A 738 16.46 14.26 19.12
CA ALA A 738 16.43 14.16 20.57
C ALA A 738 15.48 15.20 21.18
N THR A 739 14.85 14.84 22.30
CA THR A 739 13.90 15.70 23.02
C THR A 739 14.45 16.00 24.41
N PRO A 740 14.98 17.21 24.69
CA PRO A 740 15.44 17.63 26.02
C PRO A 740 14.37 17.44 27.09
N GLN A 741 14.78 17.02 28.30
CA GLN A 741 13.87 16.76 29.41
C GLN A 741 14.37 17.33 30.73
N PRO A 742 13.49 17.73 31.67
CA PRO A 742 13.91 18.21 32.98
C PRO A 742 14.72 17.16 33.76
N PRO A 743 15.58 17.58 34.72
CA PRO A 743 16.41 16.64 35.47
C PRO A 743 15.56 15.61 36.22
N GLY A 744 15.78 14.31 35.94
CA GLY A 744 15.11 13.20 36.62
C GLY A 744 13.94 12.55 35.88
N GLN A 745 13.65 12.94 34.64
CA GLN A 745 12.76 12.20 33.74
C GLN A 745 13.59 11.53 32.63
N GLU A 746 14.01 10.27 32.86
CA GLU A 746 14.53 9.43 31.78
C GLU A 746 13.37 8.90 30.93
N VAL A 747 13.43 9.13 29.61
CA VAL A 747 12.59 8.40 28.66
C VAL A 747 13.26 7.04 28.46
N THR A 748 12.57 5.97 28.83
CA THR A 748 12.90 4.61 28.39
C THR A 748 12.57 4.51 26.90
N ALA A 749 13.46 4.97 26.03
CA ALA A 749 13.44 4.67 24.61
C ALA A 749 14.76 4.00 24.25
N SER A 750 14.77 2.66 24.28
CA SER A 750 15.69 1.91 23.44
C SER A 750 14.86 1.42 22.26
N ALA A 751 14.64 2.30 21.28
CA ALA A 751 14.48 1.83 19.92
C ALA A 751 15.83 1.18 19.59
N THR A 752 15.91 -0.14 19.73
CA THR A 752 17.02 -0.86 19.12
C THR A 752 16.72 -0.73 17.64
N ILE A 753 17.54 0.03 16.91
CA ILE A 753 17.53 -0.01 15.45
C ILE A 753 17.73 -1.48 15.12
N LEU A 754 16.69 -2.14 14.62
CA LEU A 754 16.89 -3.36 13.87
C LEU A 754 17.79 -2.96 12.71
N GLU A 755 19.01 -3.50 12.66
CA GLU A 755 19.84 -3.44 11.46
C GLU A 755 19.07 -4.13 10.34
N THR A 756 18.26 -3.33 9.65
CA THR A 756 17.70 -3.66 8.36
C THR A 756 18.62 -2.98 7.36
N GLY A 757 19.76 -3.65 7.13
CA GLY A 757 20.69 -3.27 6.07
C GLY A 757 20.10 -3.59 4.71
N ARG A 758 20.57 -2.87 3.69
CA ARG A 758 20.39 -3.21 2.28
C ARG A 758 21.78 -3.36 1.73
N TRP A 759 22.03 -4.44 1.00
CA TRP A 759 23.26 -4.57 0.23
C TRP A 759 23.37 -3.39 -0.74
N ILE A 760 24.35 -2.52 -0.50
CA ILE A 760 24.68 -1.41 -1.38
C ILE A 760 25.91 -1.77 -2.19
N ARG A 761 25.82 -1.52 -3.50
CA ARG A 761 26.94 -1.71 -4.41
C ARG A 761 27.83 -0.48 -4.35
N VAL A 762 29.00 -0.62 -3.77
CA VAL A 762 29.96 0.46 -3.57
C VAL A 762 31.09 0.32 -4.59
N GLY A 763 31.42 1.39 -5.32
CA GLY A 763 32.46 1.40 -6.35
C GLY A 763 31.93 1.33 -7.79
N LYS A 764 32.82 1.44 -8.78
CA LYS A 764 32.48 1.53 -10.21
C LYS A 764 32.92 0.31 -11.02
N GLY A 765 32.09 -0.11 -11.97
CA GLY A 765 32.44 -1.13 -12.96
C GLY A 765 32.67 -2.53 -12.37
N LYS A 766 33.72 -3.22 -12.82
CA LYS A 766 34.03 -4.61 -12.39
C LYS A 766 34.66 -4.72 -11.00
N ASN A 767 35.01 -3.59 -10.38
CA ASN A 767 35.65 -3.54 -9.06
C ASN A 767 34.69 -3.05 -7.97
N ALA A 768 33.39 -3.00 -8.26
CA ALA A 768 32.41 -2.66 -7.25
C ALA A 768 32.23 -3.83 -6.28
N GLU A 769 32.20 -3.53 -4.99
CA GLU A 769 32.02 -4.47 -3.89
C GLU A 769 30.68 -4.22 -3.20
N TRP A 770 30.14 -5.24 -2.55
CA TRP A 770 28.85 -5.16 -1.87
C TRP A 770 29.06 -5.07 -0.37
N VAL A 771 28.45 -4.07 0.25
CA VAL A 771 28.48 -3.84 1.71
C VAL A 771 27.05 -3.88 2.22
N TRP A 772 26.83 -4.56 3.35
CA TRP A 772 25.53 -4.73 4.00
C TRP A 772 25.04 -3.45 4.68
#